data_AF-A0A7U7HEZ7-F1
#
_entry.id   AF-A0A7U7HEZ7-F1
#
_cell.length_a   1.000
_cell.length_b   1.000
_cell.length_c   1.000
_cell.angle_alpha   90.00
_cell.angle_beta   90.00
_cell.angle_gamma   90.00
#
_symmetry.space_group_name_H-M   'P 1'
#
loop_
_entity.id
_entity.type
_entity.pdbx_description
1 polymer ?
#
loop_
_entity_poly.entity_id
_entity_poly.type
_entity_poly.pdbx_seq_one_letter_code
_entity_poly.pdbx_strand_id
1 'polypeptide(L)'
;MNLSFKTHLKNTSIVLRTVMSAGALYSCATYNVQKGKNLFEVKDSEIKSENDFKLFLIGDAGNADEPHAQKTLSLLKSKLDSADSNSMLIFLGDNIYPNGMPKETDKEYASAKDKLENQLAITKNFKGKTFVIPGNHDWYNGLEGLNAQEGLVKKYLDDKKAFLPKNGCPIDDINVSKDIKLIAVDTEWVIANWDNYPGINKNCNIKTREDFFTEFKDLIIKNQGKKIIVALHHPIISSGTHAGFNSAKSHLFPLKSKIPVPGVASIINILRSSSGASPEDINNQHYADLANRLKSIVQDKENIIFVSGHDHNLQYHEDGNLRQIISGAGSKTDPSTIIEKTDFSYGGSGFAVLNFRKDESTDVEYFSTKDAQLQKLTHISVISKPDVFINNFPNSFPQTFSSTIYPVQLTQKRKFYRWLWGDHYRYYYGIPIEAPTANLSELNGGYIPFREGGGNQSNSLRLKSADGQEFVMRGVKKSAIRFLNNMAFTKSTLGEELTDTFPEKFLLDFYTTNHPFTPFTIGNMSEKLNILHSNPKLYYIPKQQALGRYNENYGDEMYMIEERFSSDPKTLAYLGNAKDIVSTDDVLKNLSKSNKYSVDRESYIRARLFDMLIGDWDRHSDQWKWAEYEAGDKVVYKPIPKDRDQAFSKYDGAAFKLIMNVPAIRHMKTFTEDISSVKWLAMEPYPMDLVFLKGADQTEWETQAKYIQEHLTDADIDDAFHNLPKEVQDNTIAEIQRKLKVRKTKLQSYAAQYYDVLQKKVSLAGTVNPDKFVITKNGHSVLVQQYKLGKNKDQNELVFEKTYHDSKTKELWIYGLEDDDIYEVAGTGNPKMNIRLIGGYNHDTYNVADGRKVKIYDFKSQKNTYNAGNATKNITDDYDINSYNYKHPKYNSFAGYPNLDYNPDDGVIVGVLANYTVNNFIRDPYTQRHSLKANFYTATAGFSLTYKGVFKKAISGWDFNLDAFYTTPRFSQNFFGLSNESEYDKEDTEREYNRARISKFNFAPSISQKSWMNLSHQFQLTFEDNKVQRKADRFINQSPDVRPGVFNSQQFVGANYTFGYKNADNTAFPTLGLEFMLNADWKATLSDFNKNFLTVKGKLAIDHRIDKKGKFVFANSSNVMWINNNNFEFYQAAAIGGNNGMRAFRNERFSGRSYFTNNSEIRWDFGRVRNNIIPANMGILIGYDIGRVWNDSENSRKWHQSAGAGVWLSIVEMMSARLNYFYGSDGGRLSAGIGMKF
;
A
#
# COMPACT_ATOMS: atom_id res chain seq x y z
N MET A 1 -12.38 51.23 3.20
CA MET A 1 -12.41 50.94 4.66
C MET A 1 -11.06 51.26 5.25
N ASN A 2 -10.97 52.32 6.06
CA ASN A 2 -9.79 52.68 6.85
C ASN A 2 -9.66 51.69 8.02
N LEU A 3 -8.81 50.68 7.88
CA LEU A 3 -8.50 49.75 8.97
C LEU A 3 -7.17 50.16 9.62
N SER A 4 -7.31 50.74 10.81
CA SER A 4 -6.24 51.06 11.73
C SER A 4 -5.50 49.78 12.15
N PHE A 5 -4.39 49.48 11.49
CA PHE A 5 -3.39 48.47 11.89
C PHE A 5 -2.15 49.12 12.53
N LYS A 6 -2.29 50.28 13.19
CA LYS A 6 -1.14 51.09 13.64
C LYS A 6 -0.73 50.95 15.11
N THR A 7 -1.42 50.16 15.93
CA THR A 7 -1.15 50.17 17.39
C THR A 7 -0.72 48.85 18.06
N HIS A 8 -0.86 47.67 17.44
CA HIS A 8 -0.40 46.41 18.08
C HIS A 8 0.93 45.83 17.59
N LEU A 9 1.55 46.41 16.56
CA LEU A 9 2.87 45.95 16.08
C LEU A 9 4.05 46.55 16.87
N LYS A 10 3.86 47.57 17.71
CA LYS A 10 4.98 48.24 18.41
C LYS A 10 5.62 47.42 19.55
N ASN A 11 5.01 46.32 20.00
CA ASN A 11 5.52 45.49 21.10
C ASN A 11 6.09 44.13 20.67
N THR A 12 6.31 43.89 19.37
CA THR A 12 7.10 42.72 18.95
C THR A 12 8.58 43.09 19.03
N SER A 13 9.30 42.49 19.98
CA SER A 13 10.74 42.68 20.17
C SER A 13 11.48 42.59 18.84
N ILE A 14 12.40 43.55 18.58
CA ILE A 14 13.31 43.53 17.42
C ILE A 14 13.99 42.16 17.32
N VAL A 15 14.32 41.53 18.45
CA VAL A 15 14.90 40.18 18.50
C VAL A 15 13.95 39.15 17.89
N LEU A 16 12.65 39.19 18.19
CA LEU A 16 11.69 38.22 17.64
C LEU A 16 11.50 38.40 16.13
N ARG A 17 11.51 39.65 15.64
CA ARG A 17 11.46 39.93 14.20
C ARG A 17 12.73 39.47 13.50
N THR A 18 13.89 39.77 14.06
CA THR A 18 15.19 39.34 13.52
C THR A 18 15.32 37.82 13.55
N VAL A 19 14.85 37.14 14.60
CA VAL A 19 14.84 35.68 14.69
C VAL A 19 13.86 35.05 13.70
N MET A 20 12.65 35.60 13.52
CA MET A 20 11.70 35.09 12.52
C MET A 20 12.16 35.35 11.08
N SER A 21 12.75 36.51 10.80
CA SER A 21 13.33 36.83 9.49
C SER A 21 14.58 35.98 9.19
N ALA A 22 15.45 35.75 10.18
CA ALA A 22 16.59 34.85 10.04
C ALA A 22 16.14 33.38 9.87
N GLY A 23 15.10 32.95 10.58
CA GLY A 23 14.50 31.61 10.43
C GLY A 23 13.89 31.39 9.05
N ALA A 24 13.17 32.38 8.51
CA ALA A 24 12.61 32.33 7.16
C ALA A 24 13.67 32.31 6.06
N LEU A 25 14.82 32.98 6.26
CA LEU A 25 15.95 32.95 5.32
C LEU A 25 16.74 31.64 5.42
N TYR A 26 16.87 31.04 6.61
CA TYR A 26 17.60 29.79 6.83
C TYR A 26 16.88 28.56 6.25
N SER A 27 15.55 28.62 6.06
CA SER A 27 14.74 27.53 5.50
C SER A 27 14.64 27.52 3.97
N CYS A 28 15.06 28.60 3.28
CA CYS A 28 14.92 28.72 1.83
C CYS A 28 15.93 27.89 1.03
N ALA A 29 15.49 27.38 -0.13
CA ALA A 29 16.33 26.75 -1.14
C ALA A 29 17.14 27.79 -1.93
N THR A 30 18.31 27.40 -2.45
CA THR A 30 19.26 28.29 -3.15
C THR A 30 19.83 27.66 -4.42
N TYR A 31 20.41 28.49 -5.29
CA TYR A 31 21.16 28.04 -6.49
C TYR A 31 22.65 27.76 -6.19
N ASN A 32 23.11 28.02 -4.98
CA ASN A 32 24.51 27.88 -4.58
C ASN A 32 24.77 26.48 -4.01
N VAL A 33 26.06 26.11 -3.97
CA VAL A 33 26.50 24.87 -3.33
C VAL A 33 26.17 24.91 -1.83
N GLN A 34 25.52 23.87 -1.34
CA GLN A 34 25.32 23.61 0.09
C GLN A 34 25.90 22.25 0.44
N LYS A 35 26.64 22.20 1.54
CA LYS A 35 27.26 20.98 2.07
C LYS A 35 26.89 20.82 3.54
N GLY A 36 26.39 19.65 3.89
CA GLY A 36 26.18 19.28 5.28
C GLY A 36 27.50 19.17 6.04
N LYS A 37 27.47 19.43 7.35
CA LYS A 37 28.67 19.43 8.20
C LYS A 37 29.37 18.06 8.31
N ASN A 38 28.64 16.98 8.08
CA ASN A 38 29.09 15.60 8.16
C ASN A 38 29.11 14.94 6.77
N LEU A 39 29.09 15.73 5.68
CA LEU A 39 29.27 15.21 4.35
C LEU A 39 30.67 14.59 4.23
N PHE A 40 30.75 13.32 3.86
CA PHE A 40 32.01 12.60 3.77
C PHE A 40 32.69 12.86 2.42
N GLU A 41 33.38 14.00 2.34
CA GLU A 41 34.16 14.39 1.16
C GLU A 41 35.50 13.64 1.10
N VAL A 42 35.82 13.12 -0.08
CA VAL A 42 37.09 12.41 -0.34
C VAL A 42 38.01 13.31 -1.13
N LYS A 43 39.28 13.43 -0.73
CA LYS A 43 40.27 14.14 -1.53
C LYS A 43 40.81 13.23 -2.63
N ASP A 44 41.01 13.77 -3.82
CA ASP A 44 41.55 12.99 -4.95
C ASP A 44 42.91 12.32 -4.63
N SER A 45 43.73 12.92 -3.75
CA SER A 45 44.99 12.35 -3.27
C SER A 45 44.84 11.16 -2.32
N GLU A 46 43.67 10.99 -1.70
CA GLU A 46 43.37 9.91 -0.75
C GLU A 46 42.83 8.66 -1.45
N ILE A 47 42.47 8.78 -2.74
CA ILE A 47 41.97 7.69 -3.57
C ILE A 47 43.15 6.88 -4.11
N LYS A 48 43.42 5.75 -3.45
CA LYS A 48 44.52 4.84 -3.81
C LYS A 48 44.09 3.73 -4.76
N SER A 49 42.79 3.48 -4.86
CA SER A 49 42.19 2.38 -5.62
C SER A 49 41.86 2.84 -7.04
N GLU A 50 42.27 2.05 -8.03
CA GLU A 50 41.90 2.29 -9.43
C GLU A 50 40.38 2.13 -9.63
N ASN A 51 39.88 2.79 -10.66
CA ASN A 51 38.48 2.68 -11.03
C ASN A 51 38.20 1.36 -11.75
N ASP A 52 37.14 0.66 -11.35
CA ASP A 52 36.64 -0.56 -12.00
C ASP A 52 35.58 -0.22 -13.05
N PHE A 53 34.59 0.62 -12.70
CA PHE A 53 33.51 1.01 -13.61
C PHE A 53 33.06 2.46 -13.36
N LYS A 54 32.74 3.24 -14.41
CA LYS A 54 32.17 4.60 -14.28
C LYS A 54 30.74 4.68 -14.78
N LEU A 55 29.92 5.44 -14.07
CA LEU A 55 28.56 5.74 -14.49
C LEU A 55 28.35 7.26 -14.55
N PHE A 56 28.19 7.78 -15.76
CA PHE A 56 27.82 9.16 -16.04
C PHE A 56 26.30 9.30 -15.97
N LEU A 57 25.84 10.30 -15.24
CA LEU A 57 24.43 10.51 -14.90
C LEU A 57 23.99 11.91 -15.35
N ILE A 58 22.93 12.00 -16.14
CA ILE A 58 22.32 13.27 -16.54
C ILE A 58 20.83 13.08 -16.82
N GLY A 59 19.97 13.86 -16.18
CA GLY A 59 18.53 13.95 -16.45
C GLY A 59 18.17 15.34 -16.97
N ASP A 60 16.92 15.51 -17.39
CA ASP A 60 16.37 16.78 -17.87
C ASP A 60 17.20 17.40 -18.99
N ALA A 61 17.67 16.58 -19.94
CA ALA A 61 18.44 17.04 -21.08
C ALA A 61 17.58 17.38 -22.31
N GLY A 62 16.24 17.30 -22.20
CA GLY A 62 15.33 17.36 -23.34
C GLY A 62 15.17 18.71 -24.05
N ASN A 63 15.83 19.78 -23.59
CA ASN A 63 15.96 21.06 -24.31
C ASN A 63 17.33 21.15 -25.02
N ALA A 64 17.80 20.04 -25.60
CA ALA A 64 19.12 19.96 -26.24
C ALA A 64 19.31 20.91 -27.46
N ASP A 65 18.25 21.58 -27.90
CA ASP A 65 18.26 22.67 -28.88
C ASP A 65 18.62 24.04 -28.27
N GLU A 66 18.53 24.21 -26.95
CA GLU A 66 18.84 25.48 -26.28
C GLU A 66 20.35 25.66 -26.04
N PRO A 67 20.90 26.90 -26.20
CA PRO A 67 22.34 27.12 -26.12
C PRO A 67 23.02 26.71 -24.81
N HIS A 68 22.36 26.86 -23.65
CA HIS A 68 22.93 26.43 -22.37
C HIS A 68 22.95 24.91 -22.23
N ALA A 69 21.92 24.22 -22.71
CA ALA A 69 21.87 22.76 -22.71
C ALA A 69 22.96 22.18 -23.60
N GLN A 70 23.15 22.74 -24.80
CA GLN A 70 24.24 22.36 -25.71
C GLN A 70 25.62 22.53 -25.07
N LYS A 71 25.83 23.60 -24.29
CA LYS A 71 27.07 23.81 -23.54
C LYS A 71 27.27 22.73 -22.46
N THR A 72 26.25 22.42 -21.67
CA THR A 72 26.30 21.33 -20.68
C THR A 72 26.62 20.00 -21.34
N LEU A 73 25.91 19.65 -22.41
CA LEU A 73 26.09 18.41 -23.17
C LEU A 73 27.49 18.35 -23.82
N SER A 74 28.02 19.46 -24.32
CA SER A 74 29.39 19.53 -24.86
C SER A 74 30.46 19.29 -23.79
N LEU A 75 30.26 19.80 -22.58
CA LEU A 75 31.19 19.57 -21.46
C LEU A 75 31.11 18.12 -20.96
N LEU A 76 29.91 17.53 -20.89
CA LEU A 76 29.75 16.10 -20.62
C LEU A 76 30.42 15.26 -21.72
N LYS A 77 30.21 15.60 -22.99
CA LYS A 77 30.86 14.94 -24.14
C LYS A 77 32.39 14.88 -23.96
N SER A 78 33.01 15.97 -23.51
CA SER A 78 34.46 15.99 -23.28
C SER A 78 34.93 14.94 -22.25
N LYS A 79 34.10 14.64 -21.24
CA LYS A 79 34.37 13.57 -20.27
C LYS A 79 34.11 12.19 -20.86
N LEU A 80 33.02 12.02 -21.62
CA LEU A 80 32.69 10.77 -22.30
C LEU A 80 33.75 10.36 -23.33
N ASP A 81 34.25 11.31 -24.14
CA ASP A 81 35.30 11.07 -25.13
C ASP A 81 36.61 10.55 -24.48
N SER A 82 36.85 10.91 -23.22
CA SER A 82 38.01 10.46 -22.43
C SER A 82 37.80 9.17 -21.65
N ALA A 83 36.56 8.66 -21.60
CA ALA A 83 36.21 7.47 -20.84
C ALA A 83 36.54 6.17 -21.60
N ASP A 84 36.88 5.13 -20.85
CA ASP A 84 37.16 3.80 -21.40
C ASP A 84 35.86 3.01 -21.64
N SER A 85 35.99 1.75 -22.07
CA SER A 85 34.86 0.85 -22.30
C SER A 85 34.16 0.38 -21.02
N ASN A 86 34.80 0.50 -19.86
CA ASN A 86 34.23 0.15 -18.55
C ASN A 86 33.46 1.34 -17.98
N SER A 87 32.64 1.94 -18.84
CA SER A 87 31.88 3.14 -18.53
C SER A 87 30.47 3.03 -19.11
N MET A 88 29.52 3.74 -18.49
CA MET A 88 28.15 3.84 -18.95
C MET A 88 27.61 5.26 -18.78
N LEU A 89 26.79 5.71 -19.71
CA LEU A 89 25.98 6.92 -19.61
C LEU A 89 24.52 6.52 -19.42
N ILE A 90 23.84 7.12 -18.45
CA ILE A 90 22.40 7.01 -18.30
C ILE A 90 21.77 8.40 -18.42
N PHE A 91 20.85 8.52 -19.37
CA PHE A 91 19.90 9.63 -19.42
C PHE A 91 18.72 9.33 -18.50
N LEU A 92 18.55 10.12 -17.44
CA LEU A 92 17.66 9.84 -16.29
C LEU A 92 16.23 10.37 -16.47
N GLY A 93 15.72 10.38 -17.70
CA GLY A 93 14.37 10.87 -18.04
C GLY A 93 14.31 12.33 -18.46
N ASP A 94 13.12 12.72 -18.91
CA ASP A 94 12.81 14.03 -19.52
C ASP A 94 13.75 14.35 -20.68
N ASN A 95 13.74 13.42 -21.64
CA ASN A 95 14.64 13.43 -22.78
C ASN A 95 14.12 14.30 -23.92
N ILE A 96 12.83 14.68 -23.92
CA ILE A 96 12.25 15.57 -24.92
C ILE A 96 11.24 16.53 -24.29
N TYR A 97 11.53 17.82 -24.38
CA TYR A 97 10.62 18.88 -23.95
C TYR A 97 9.87 19.55 -25.12
N PRO A 98 8.62 20.00 -24.92
CA PRO A 98 7.86 19.91 -23.67
C PRO A 98 7.08 18.62 -23.47
N ASN A 99 6.80 17.81 -24.51
CA ASN A 99 5.77 16.78 -24.44
C ASN A 99 6.23 15.38 -24.89
N GLY A 100 7.51 15.04 -24.87
CA GLY A 100 7.96 13.75 -25.37
C GLY A 100 7.91 13.66 -26.90
N MET A 101 7.94 12.45 -27.45
CA MET A 101 7.87 12.23 -28.90
C MET A 101 6.43 12.24 -29.43
N PRO A 102 6.04 13.18 -30.31
CA PRO A 102 4.71 13.19 -30.92
C PRO A 102 4.63 12.20 -32.11
N LYS A 103 3.45 12.12 -32.74
CA LYS A 103 3.26 11.33 -33.97
C LYS A 103 4.07 11.92 -35.12
N GLU A 104 4.54 11.09 -36.05
CA GLU A 104 5.38 11.55 -37.19
C GLU A 104 4.71 12.61 -38.07
N THR A 105 3.38 12.63 -38.13
CA THR A 105 2.60 13.63 -38.88
C THR A 105 2.45 14.97 -38.16
N ASP A 106 2.86 15.05 -36.89
CA ASP A 106 2.78 16.27 -36.09
C ASP A 106 3.87 17.28 -36.50
N LYS A 107 3.56 18.57 -36.41
CA LYS A 107 4.49 19.65 -36.73
C LYS A 107 5.67 19.70 -35.75
N GLU A 108 5.47 19.25 -34.51
CA GLU A 108 6.50 19.25 -33.47
C GLU A 108 7.46 18.05 -33.58
N TYR A 109 7.15 17.03 -34.41
CA TYR A 109 7.96 15.81 -34.52
C TYR A 109 9.41 16.07 -34.93
N ALA A 110 9.62 16.92 -35.95
CA ALA A 110 10.97 17.24 -36.41
C ALA A 110 11.81 17.86 -35.28
N SER A 111 11.23 18.79 -34.52
CA SER A 111 11.91 19.40 -33.37
C SER A 111 12.16 18.39 -32.24
N ALA A 112 11.20 17.53 -31.92
CA ALA A 112 11.33 16.51 -30.87
C ALA A 112 12.44 15.51 -31.21
N LYS A 113 12.47 15.07 -32.48
CA LYS A 113 13.52 14.22 -33.03
C LYS A 113 14.89 14.90 -32.98
N ASP A 114 15.00 16.15 -33.43
CA ASP A 114 16.26 16.88 -33.42
C ASP A 114 16.82 17.05 -32.00
N LYS A 115 15.95 17.34 -31.01
CA LYS A 115 16.35 17.43 -29.59
C LYS A 115 16.94 16.11 -29.09
N LEU A 116 16.24 14.99 -29.34
CA LEU A 116 16.70 13.67 -28.93
C LEU A 116 18.00 13.28 -29.65
N GLU A 117 18.12 13.52 -30.95
CA GLU A 117 19.34 13.22 -31.71
C GLU A 117 20.53 14.09 -31.28
N ASN A 118 20.31 15.37 -30.95
CA ASN A 118 21.33 16.26 -30.40
C ASN A 118 21.85 15.78 -29.05
N GLN A 119 20.95 15.29 -28.20
CA GLN A 119 21.29 14.69 -26.91
C GLN A 119 22.10 13.40 -27.10
N LEU A 120 21.67 12.50 -27.99
CA LEU A 120 22.38 11.24 -28.27
C LEU A 120 23.70 11.46 -29.00
N ALA A 121 23.86 12.56 -29.75
CA ALA A 121 25.09 12.83 -30.52
C ALA A 121 26.36 12.95 -29.67
N ILE A 122 26.24 13.22 -28.36
CA ILE A 122 27.39 13.25 -27.45
C ILE A 122 28.06 11.88 -27.28
N THR A 123 27.39 10.79 -27.65
CA THR A 123 27.87 9.42 -27.44
C THR A 123 28.67 8.86 -28.61
N LYS A 124 28.76 9.58 -29.74
CA LYS A 124 29.40 9.09 -30.98
C LYS A 124 30.84 8.57 -30.81
N ASN A 125 31.62 9.16 -29.91
CA ASN A 125 33.00 8.74 -29.62
C ASN A 125 33.13 8.04 -28.26
N PHE A 126 32.02 7.80 -27.56
CA PHE A 126 32.03 7.18 -26.26
C PHE A 126 32.20 5.66 -26.42
N LYS A 127 33.23 5.10 -25.77
CA LYS A 127 33.55 3.67 -25.85
C LYS A 127 32.67 2.80 -24.95
N GLY A 128 31.96 3.42 -24.01
CA GLY A 128 31.06 2.76 -23.06
C GLY A 128 29.65 2.55 -23.62
N LYS A 129 28.72 2.14 -22.74
CA LYS A 129 27.31 1.91 -23.11
C LYS A 129 26.42 3.10 -22.77
N THR A 130 25.42 3.37 -23.59
CA THR A 130 24.43 4.42 -23.32
C THR A 130 23.06 3.79 -23.07
N PHE A 131 22.39 4.23 -22.01
CA PHE A 131 21.00 3.90 -21.72
C PHE A 131 20.17 5.16 -21.52
N VAL A 132 18.90 5.07 -21.89
CA VAL A 132 17.89 6.09 -21.70
C VAL A 132 16.76 5.48 -20.88
N ILE A 133 16.34 6.17 -19.82
CA ILE A 133 15.09 5.87 -19.11
C ILE A 133 14.08 7.00 -19.36
N PRO A 134 12.77 6.73 -19.31
CA PRO A 134 11.76 7.77 -19.47
C PRO A 134 11.57 8.61 -18.19
N GLY A 135 11.21 9.88 -18.38
CA GLY A 135 10.62 10.75 -17.35
C GLY A 135 9.17 11.10 -17.66
N ASN A 136 8.54 11.90 -16.81
CA ASN A 136 7.12 12.24 -16.98
C ASN A 136 6.85 13.01 -18.28
N HIS A 137 7.78 13.86 -18.73
CA HIS A 137 7.59 14.59 -19.99
C HIS A 137 7.62 13.67 -21.21
N ASP A 138 8.35 12.55 -21.15
CA ASP A 138 8.39 11.55 -22.23
C ASP A 138 7.04 10.82 -22.41
N TRP A 139 6.18 10.82 -21.38
CA TRP A 139 4.85 10.23 -21.37
C TRP A 139 3.73 11.15 -21.89
N TYR A 140 4.00 12.43 -22.14
CA TYR A 140 2.94 13.42 -22.44
C TYR A 140 2.28 13.25 -23.82
N ASN A 141 2.92 12.53 -24.75
CA ASN A 141 2.30 12.03 -25.98
C ASN A 141 1.72 10.59 -25.84
N GLY A 142 1.62 10.10 -24.61
CA GLY A 142 1.12 8.79 -24.23
C GLY A 142 2.05 7.63 -24.59
N LEU A 143 1.55 6.40 -24.37
CA LEU A 143 2.32 5.17 -24.58
C LEU A 143 2.80 5.00 -26.04
N GLU A 144 2.03 5.48 -27.02
CA GLU A 144 2.45 5.49 -28.43
C GLU A 144 3.69 6.36 -28.64
N GLY A 145 3.71 7.57 -28.06
CA GLY A 145 4.85 8.48 -28.12
C GLY A 145 6.08 7.91 -27.42
N LEU A 146 5.90 7.34 -26.22
CA LEU A 146 6.97 6.68 -25.48
C LEU A 146 7.60 5.53 -26.28
N ASN A 147 6.77 4.67 -26.90
CA ASN A 147 7.25 3.57 -27.73
C ASN A 147 7.97 4.06 -29.00
N ALA A 148 7.52 5.19 -29.59
CA ALA A 148 8.20 5.81 -30.73
C ALA A 148 9.58 6.36 -30.34
N GLN A 149 9.68 6.99 -29.16
CA GLN A 149 10.94 7.44 -28.58
C GLN A 149 11.89 6.26 -28.31
N GLU A 150 11.40 5.19 -27.67
CA GLU A 150 12.14 3.95 -27.47
C GLU A 150 12.69 3.40 -28.80
N GLY A 151 11.85 3.36 -29.83
CA GLY A 151 12.22 2.91 -31.17
C GLY A 151 13.33 3.76 -31.79
N LEU A 152 13.27 5.09 -31.64
CA LEU A 152 14.28 6.01 -32.15
C LEU A 152 15.62 5.83 -31.44
N VAL A 153 15.62 5.74 -30.10
CA VAL A 153 16.83 5.51 -29.30
C VAL A 153 17.51 4.20 -29.71
N LYS A 154 16.75 3.10 -29.79
CA LYS A 154 17.28 1.79 -30.21
C LYS A 154 17.88 1.84 -31.61
N LYS A 155 17.24 2.54 -32.54
CA LYS A 155 17.72 2.69 -33.91
C LYS A 155 18.97 3.55 -34.00
N TYR A 156 19.03 4.66 -33.26
CA TYR A 156 20.17 5.59 -33.28
C TYR A 156 21.43 4.94 -32.70
N LEU A 157 21.29 4.22 -31.59
CA LEU A 157 22.42 3.59 -30.88
C LEU A 157 22.75 2.17 -31.39
N ASP A 158 21.95 1.62 -32.30
CA ASP A 158 22.04 0.23 -32.78
C ASP A 158 22.08 -0.80 -31.62
N ASP A 159 21.32 -0.55 -30.56
CA ASP A 159 21.22 -1.43 -29.39
C ASP A 159 19.77 -1.57 -28.94
N LYS A 160 19.24 -2.81 -29.04
CA LYS A 160 17.88 -3.16 -28.61
C LYS A 160 17.64 -2.99 -27.11
N LYS A 161 18.68 -2.78 -26.31
CA LYS A 161 18.62 -2.56 -24.87
C LYS A 161 18.88 -1.11 -24.46
N ALA A 162 19.15 -0.20 -25.38
CA ALA A 162 19.52 1.18 -25.06
C ALA A 162 18.40 2.03 -24.42
N PHE A 163 17.16 1.56 -24.41
CA PHE A 163 16.04 2.20 -23.71
C PHE A 163 15.47 1.21 -22.69
N LEU A 164 15.36 1.65 -21.44
CA LEU A 164 14.89 0.82 -20.32
C LEU A 164 13.90 1.61 -19.44
N PRO A 165 12.86 0.97 -18.90
CA PRO A 165 12.42 -0.39 -19.22
C PRO A 165 11.89 -0.52 -20.66
N LYS A 166 11.84 -1.75 -21.19
CA LYS A 166 11.41 -1.99 -22.57
C LYS A 166 9.89 -2.06 -22.70
N ASN A 167 9.38 -1.72 -23.89
CA ASN A 167 7.99 -1.90 -24.32
C ASN A 167 6.95 -1.18 -23.42
N GLY A 168 7.35 -0.07 -22.77
CA GLY A 168 6.51 0.66 -21.82
C GLY A 168 6.18 -0.10 -20.53
N CYS A 169 6.93 -1.16 -20.22
CA CYS A 169 6.78 -1.89 -18.95
C CYS A 169 7.40 -1.12 -17.77
N PRO A 170 7.04 -1.45 -16.52
CA PRO A 170 7.48 -0.64 -15.37
C PRO A 170 8.91 -0.87 -14.90
N ILE A 171 9.49 -2.03 -15.19
CA ILE A 171 10.78 -2.43 -14.63
C ILE A 171 11.52 -3.36 -15.58
N ASP A 172 12.83 -3.17 -15.66
CA ASP A 172 13.76 -4.07 -16.37
C ASP A 172 15.12 -4.02 -15.66
N ASP A 173 15.95 -5.04 -15.88
CA ASP A 173 17.23 -5.17 -15.19
C ASP A 173 18.35 -5.68 -16.12
N ILE A 174 19.57 -5.19 -15.91
CA ILE A 174 20.75 -5.64 -16.65
C ILE A 174 21.92 -5.88 -15.70
N ASN A 175 22.74 -6.89 -15.99
CA ASN A 175 24.04 -7.04 -15.36
C ASN A 175 25.02 -6.07 -16.03
N VAL A 176 25.57 -5.14 -15.26
CA VAL A 176 26.60 -4.19 -15.73
C VAL A 176 27.95 -4.89 -15.75
N SER A 177 28.27 -5.57 -14.65
CA SER A 177 29.43 -6.47 -14.52
C SER A 177 29.01 -7.74 -13.76
N LYS A 178 29.98 -8.58 -13.37
CA LYS A 178 29.72 -9.72 -12.47
C LYS A 178 29.14 -9.26 -11.13
N ASP A 179 29.60 -8.11 -10.65
CA ASP A 179 29.39 -7.61 -9.29
C ASP A 179 28.51 -6.35 -9.23
N ILE A 180 28.08 -5.81 -10.38
CA ILE A 180 27.20 -4.64 -10.48
C ILE A 180 25.92 -4.97 -11.26
N LYS A 181 24.77 -4.60 -10.68
CA LYS A 181 23.43 -4.74 -11.24
C LYS A 181 22.79 -3.38 -11.46
N LEU A 182 22.17 -3.15 -12.62
CA LEU A 182 21.30 -2.00 -12.85
C LEU A 182 19.85 -2.49 -12.93
N ILE A 183 18.98 -1.85 -12.17
CA ILE A 183 17.52 -1.99 -12.23
C ILE A 183 16.98 -0.64 -12.69
N ALA A 184 16.30 -0.62 -13.83
CA ALA A 184 15.64 0.57 -14.36
C ALA A 184 14.15 0.52 -14.02
N VAL A 185 13.60 1.61 -13.51
CA VAL A 185 12.19 1.73 -13.12
C VAL A 185 11.56 2.91 -13.85
N ASP A 186 10.47 2.64 -14.56
CA ASP A 186 9.58 3.68 -15.07
C ASP A 186 8.63 4.09 -13.94
N THR A 187 8.98 5.19 -13.27
CA THR A 187 8.20 5.73 -12.16
C THR A 187 6.88 6.35 -12.61
N GLU A 188 6.81 6.85 -13.85
CA GLU A 188 5.57 7.46 -14.37
C GLU A 188 4.50 6.39 -14.59
N TRP A 189 4.90 5.21 -15.06
CA TRP A 189 4.00 4.05 -15.12
C TRP A 189 3.28 3.78 -13.78
N VAL A 190 3.96 3.99 -12.64
CA VAL A 190 3.38 3.73 -11.31
C VAL A 190 2.40 4.84 -10.89
N ILE A 191 2.70 6.11 -11.16
CA ILE A 191 1.89 7.25 -10.67
C ILE A 191 0.80 7.71 -11.66
N ALA A 192 0.90 7.30 -12.93
CA ALA A 192 -0.06 7.62 -13.98
C ALA A 192 -1.44 6.97 -13.75
N ASN A 193 -2.51 7.67 -14.16
CA ASN A 193 -3.85 7.08 -14.17
C ASN A 193 -3.99 6.09 -15.34
N TRP A 194 -4.04 4.78 -15.06
CA TRP A 194 -4.11 3.74 -16.09
C TRP A 194 -5.41 3.73 -16.89
N ASP A 195 -6.47 4.34 -16.38
CA ASP A 195 -7.71 4.51 -17.14
C ASP A 195 -7.51 5.41 -18.39
N ASN A 196 -6.46 6.24 -18.40
CA ASN A 196 -6.06 7.03 -19.56
C ASN A 196 -5.15 6.27 -20.53
N TYR A 197 -4.65 5.10 -20.12
CA TYR A 197 -3.74 4.25 -20.89
C TYR A 197 -4.21 2.78 -20.88
N PRO A 198 -5.39 2.45 -21.47
CA PRO A 198 -5.95 1.09 -21.43
C PRO A 198 -4.98 -0.04 -21.84
N GLY A 199 -4.05 0.23 -22.76
CA GLY A 199 -3.06 -0.73 -23.26
C GLY A 199 -1.73 -0.77 -22.51
N ILE A 200 -1.60 -0.06 -21.37
CA ILE A 200 -0.32 0.17 -20.66
C ILE A 200 0.44 -1.12 -20.32
N ASN A 201 -0.28 -2.21 -20.05
CA ASN A 201 0.32 -3.47 -19.63
C ASN A 201 0.19 -4.60 -20.66
N LYS A 202 -0.24 -4.32 -21.90
CA LYS A 202 -0.48 -5.35 -22.93
C LYS A 202 0.73 -6.29 -23.05
N ASN A 203 1.93 -5.75 -23.26
CA ASN A 203 3.13 -6.55 -23.47
C ASN A 203 3.93 -6.87 -22.20
N CYS A 204 3.36 -6.65 -21.02
CA CYS A 204 4.04 -6.76 -19.73
C CYS A 204 3.54 -7.96 -18.92
N ASN A 205 4.45 -8.62 -18.20
CA ASN A 205 4.07 -9.66 -17.24
C ASN A 205 3.41 -9.06 -15.99
N ILE A 206 3.79 -7.83 -15.65
CA ILE A 206 3.25 -7.07 -14.53
C ILE A 206 1.91 -6.46 -14.97
N LYS A 207 0.82 -6.84 -14.29
CA LYS A 207 -0.53 -6.35 -14.59
C LYS A 207 -1.10 -5.45 -13.49
N THR A 208 -0.46 -5.40 -12.32
CA THR A 208 -0.84 -4.55 -11.19
C THR A 208 0.37 -3.85 -10.56
N ARG A 209 0.12 -2.75 -9.82
CA ARG A 209 1.17 -2.05 -9.06
C ARG A 209 1.82 -2.92 -7.97
N GLU A 210 1.07 -3.87 -7.41
CA GLU A 210 1.62 -4.80 -6.41
C GLU A 210 2.57 -5.82 -7.04
N ASP A 211 2.31 -6.25 -8.28
CA ASP A 211 3.23 -7.12 -9.01
C ASP A 211 4.55 -6.39 -9.30
N PHE A 212 4.51 -5.08 -9.57
CA PHE A 212 5.72 -4.25 -9.69
C PHE A 212 6.56 -4.24 -8.40
N PHE A 213 5.95 -3.96 -7.25
CA PHE A 213 6.70 -3.96 -5.98
C PHE A 213 7.23 -5.35 -5.62
N THR A 214 6.48 -6.39 -5.98
CA THR A 214 6.90 -7.79 -5.82
C THR A 214 8.14 -8.08 -6.66
N GLU A 215 8.11 -7.75 -7.96
CA GLU A 215 9.23 -7.95 -8.88
C GLU A 215 10.47 -7.13 -8.44
N PHE A 216 10.27 -5.88 -8.03
CA PHE A 216 11.35 -5.05 -7.52
C PHE A 216 12.03 -5.69 -6.30
N LYS A 217 11.26 -6.13 -5.30
CA LYS A 217 11.78 -6.86 -4.13
C LYS A 217 12.52 -8.14 -4.53
N ASP A 218 11.98 -8.89 -5.48
CA ASP A 218 12.57 -10.11 -6.00
C ASP A 218 13.94 -9.86 -6.66
N LEU A 219 14.05 -8.79 -7.46
CA LEU A 219 15.31 -8.39 -8.08
C LEU A 219 16.35 -7.97 -7.04
N ILE A 220 15.96 -7.28 -5.97
CA ILE A 220 16.86 -6.94 -4.86
C ILE A 220 17.40 -8.22 -4.20
N ILE A 221 16.51 -9.14 -3.80
CA ILE A 221 16.90 -10.40 -3.12
C ILE A 221 17.79 -11.27 -4.01
N LYS A 222 17.46 -11.40 -5.30
CA LYS A 222 18.23 -12.20 -6.26
C LYS A 222 19.66 -11.67 -6.46
N ASN A 223 19.90 -10.39 -6.20
CA ASN A 223 21.17 -9.69 -6.47
C ASN A 223 21.85 -9.12 -5.22
N GLN A 224 21.49 -9.55 -4.00
CA GLN A 224 22.05 -9.01 -2.75
C GLN A 224 23.59 -9.11 -2.62
N GLY A 225 24.24 -10.02 -3.36
CA GLY A 225 25.70 -10.13 -3.40
C GLY A 225 26.39 -9.20 -4.40
N LYS A 226 25.64 -8.30 -5.05
CA LYS A 226 26.12 -7.33 -6.03
C LYS A 226 25.86 -5.92 -5.53
N LYS A 227 26.58 -4.93 -6.03
CA LYS A 227 26.16 -3.53 -5.93
C LYS A 227 24.95 -3.32 -6.86
N ILE A 228 23.87 -2.73 -6.35
CA ILE A 228 22.64 -2.53 -7.11
C ILE A 228 22.45 -1.03 -7.32
N ILE A 229 22.29 -0.65 -8.59
CA ILE A 229 21.93 0.70 -9.01
C ILE A 229 20.46 0.66 -9.39
N VAL A 230 19.65 1.50 -8.76
CA VAL A 230 18.25 1.69 -9.13
C VAL A 230 18.13 3.03 -9.86
N ALA A 231 18.01 2.96 -11.19
CA ALA A 231 17.82 4.13 -12.03
C ALA A 231 16.34 4.39 -12.24
N LEU A 232 15.89 5.58 -11.87
CA LEU A 232 14.50 5.99 -11.91
C LEU A 232 14.41 7.49 -12.18
N HIS A 233 13.30 8.00 -12.71
CA HIS A 233 13.21 9.45 -12.95
C HIS A 233 12.90 10.22 -11.67
N HIS A 234 11.83 9.82 -10.97
CA HIS A 234 11.30 10.45 -9.76
C HIS A 234 12.04 10.05 -8.46
N PRO A 235 12.87 10.91 -7.84
CA PRO A 235 13.65 10.56 -6.65
C PRO A 235 12.80 10.06 -5.48
N ILE A 236 13.33 9.13 -4.68
CA ILE A 236 12.64 8.70 -3.45
C ILE A 236 12.96 9.64 -2.26
N ILE A 237 14.06 10.38 -2.32
CA ILE A 237 14.44 11.42 -1.35
C ILE A 237 14.83 12.66 -2.14
N SER A 238 14.23 13.82 -1.81
CA SER A 238 14.52 15.09 -2.48
C SER A 238 14.43 16.26 -1.51
N SER A 239 15.26 17.27 -1.78
CA SER A 239 15.29 18.58 -1.15
C SER A 239 15.14 19.72 -2.17
N GLY A 240 14.57 19.41 -3.33
CA GLY A 240 14.29 20.32 -4.44
C GLY A 240 12.89 20.93 -4.41
N THR A 241 12.53 21.62 -5.49
CA THR A 241 11.23 22.29 -5.66
C THR A 241 10.06 21.33 -5.70
N HIS A 242 10.22 20.13 -6.29
CA HIS A 242 9.19 19.08 -6.32
C HIS A 242 8.95 18.46 -4.94
N ALA A 243 9.91 18.61 -4.01
CA ALA A 243 9.75 18.28 -2.60
C ALA A 243 9.21 19.43 -1.74
N GLY A 244 8.77 20.53 -2.36
CA GLY A 244 8.20 21.70 -1.69
C GLY A 244 9.23 22.69 -1.14
N PHE A 245 10.52 22.54 -1.43
CA PHE A 245 11.55 23.49 -1.01
C PHE A 245 11.68 24.64 -2.01
N ASN A 246 11.29 25.83 -1.56
CA ASN A 246 11.17 27.02 -2.40
C ASN A 246 12.29 28.03 -2.09
N SER A 247 12.66 28.85 -3.08
CA SER A 247 13.63 29.94 -2.87
C SER A 247 12.97 31.18 -2.29
N ALA A 248 13.73 32.04 -1.62
CA ALA A 248 13.23 33.33 -1.15
C ALA A 248 12.60 34.17 -2.29
N LYS A 249 13.13 34.05 -3.52
CA LYS A 249 12.59 34.72 -4.71
C LYS A 249 11.18 34.25 -5.05
N SER A 250 10.88 32.96 -4.97
CA SER A 250 9.53 32.47 -5.30
C SER A 250 8.48 32.95 -4.29
N HIS A 251 8.87 33.32 -3.07
CA HIS A 251 7.98 33.93 -2.08
C HIS A 251 7.67 35.42 -2.33
N LEU A 252 8.40 36.05 -3.26
CA LEU A 252 8.18 37.42 -3.70
C LEU A 252 7.50 37.48 -5.07
N PHE A 253 7.82 36.55 -5.97
CA PHE A 253 7.38 36.56 -7.36
C PHE A 253 6.54 35.30 -7.68
N PRO A 254 5.22 35.42 -7.81
CA PRO A 254 4.36 34.28 -8.09
C PRO A 254 4.49 33.85 -9.57
N LEU A 255 4.36 32.56 -9.86
CA LEU A 255 4.18 32.02 -11.22
C LEU A 255 5.23 32.52 -12.25
N LYS A 256 6.49 32.66 -11.84
CA LYS A 256 7.59 33.21 -12.69
C LYS A 256 7.34 34.65 -13.19
N SER A 257 6.42 35.39 -12.57
CA SER A 257 6.18 36.81 -12.84
C SER A 257 7.40 37.66 -12.51
N LYS A 258 7.57 38.79 -13.20
CA LYS A 258 8.57 39.82 -12.89
C LYS A 258 8.05 40.85 -11.86
N ILE A 259 6.76 40.79 -11.50
CA ILE A 259 6.13 41.73 -10.56
C ILE A 259 6.15 41.12 -9.16
N PRO A 260 6.75 41.79 -8.15
CA PRO A 260 6.76 41.29 -6.80
C PRO A 260 5.39 41.48 -6.16
N VAL A 261 4.80 40.40 -5.69
CA VAL A 261 3.55 40.39 -4.92
C VAL A 261 3.77 39.57 -3.65
N PRO A 262 4.55 40.10 -2.68
CA PRO A 262 4.84 39.39 -1.44
C PRO A 262 3.55 39.05 -0.69
N GLY A 263 3.55 37.96 0.07
CA GLY A 263 2.35 37.42 0.71
C GLY A 263 1.52 36.55 -0.24
N VAL A 264 1.02 37.10 -1.35
CA VAL A 264 0.27 36.31 -2.36
C VAL A 264 1.14 35.21 -2.95
N ALA A 265 2.38 35.55 -3.33
CA ALA A 265 3.34 34.56 -3.82
C ALA A 265 3.66 33.48 -2.78
N SER A 266 3.73 33.83 -1.50
CA SER A 266 3.91 32.86 -0.42
C SER A 266 2.70 31.94 -0.25
N ILE A 267 1.48 32.47 -0.31
CA ILE A 267 0.25 31.68 -0.25
C ILE A 267 0.20 30.68 -1.42
N ILE A 268 0.52 31.11 -2.64
CA ILE A 268 0.54 30.23 -3.82
C ILE A 268 1.55 29.09 -3.63
N ASN A 269 2.76 29.38 -3.13
CA ASN A 269 3.77 28.34 -2.90
C ASN A 269 3.34 27.34 -1.82
N ILE A 270 2.81 27.84 -0.69
CA ILE A 270 2.30 26.99 0.39
C ILE A 270 1.16 26.10 -0.12
N LEU A 271 0.22 26.66 -0.90
CA LEU A 271 -0.86 25.89 -1.49
C LEU A 271 -0.34 24.83 -2.46
N ARG A 272 0.63 25.15 -3.33
CA ARG A 272 1.24 24.16 -4.21
C ARG A 272 1.88 23.03 -3.40
N SER A 273 2.80 23.36 -2.48
CA SER A 273 3.56 22.37 -1.70
C SER A 273 2.68 21.51 -0.81
N SER A 274 1.69 22.09 -0.14
CA SER A 274 0.78 21.35 0.76
C SER A 274 -0.32 20.60 0.01
N SER A 275 -0.68 21.02 -1.21
CA SER A 275 -1.71 20.33 -1.99
C SER A 275 -1.27 18.98 -2.51
N GLY A 276 -0.04 18.82 -3.04
CA GLY A 276 0.29 17.62 -3.84
C GLY A 276 -0.61 17.48 -5.08
N ALA A 277 -1.12 18.60 -5.61
CA ALA A 277 -2.02 18.61 -6.76
C ALA A 277 -1.34 18.23 -8.08
N SER A 278 -0.01 18.30 -8.15
CA SER A 278 0.76 17.74 -9.26
C SER A 278 1.16 16.30 -8.90
N PRO A 279 0.94 15.30 -9.78
CA PRO A 279 1.50 13.95 -9.61
C PRO A 279 3.03 13.95 -9.46
N GLU A 280 3.68 14.96 -10.03
CA GLU A 280 5.14 15.13 -10.08
C GLU A 280 5.74 15.71 -8.78
N ASP A 281 4.91 16.20 -7.85
CA ASP A 281 5.40 16.69 -6.55
C ASP A 281 5.39 15.51 -5.56
N ILE A 282 6.47 15.27 -4.80
CA ILE A 282 6.63 14.10 -3.91
C ILE A 282 5.55 13.99 -2.82
N ASN A 283 4.88 15.11 -2.51
CA ASN A 283 3.76 15.17 -1.57
C ASN A 283 2.45 14.62 -2.17
N ASN A 284 2.38 14.35 -3.47
CA ASN A 284 1.24 13.67 -4.07
C ASN A 284 1.11 12.26 -3.49
N GLN A 285 -0.10 11.84 -3.14
CA GLN A 285 -0.34 10.54 -2.53
C GLN A 285 0.24 9.35 -3.32
N HIS A 286 0.17 9.35 -4.66
CA HIS A 286 0.63 8.22 -5.48
C HIS A 286 2.16 8.17 -5.56
N TYR A 287 2.81 9.32 -5.69
CA TYR A 287 4.26 9.42 -5.66
C TYR A 287 4.81 9.13 -4.25
N ALA A 288 4.21 9.68 -3.20
CA ALA A 288 4.56 9.35 -1.82
C ALA A 288 4.45 7.84 -1.55
N ASP A 289 3.40 7.19 -2.05
CA ASP A 289 3.23 5.74 -1.93
C ASP A 289 4.33 4.94 -2.66
N LEU A 290 4.71 5.35 -3.87
CA LEU A 290 5.84 4.79 -4.62
C LEU A 290 7.16 4.94 -3.83
N ALA A 291 7.50 6.17 -3.45
CA ALA A 291 8.75 6.47 -2.75
C ALA A 291 8.86 5.70 -1.42
N ASN A 292 7.79 5.69 -0.62
CA ASN A 292 7.79 5.02 0.68
C ASN A 292 7.86 3.49 0.56
N ARG A 293 7.20 2.90 -0.44
CA ARG A 293 7.30 1.44 -0.69
C ARG A 293 8.70 1.03 -1.16
N LEU A 294 9.32 1.78 -2.06
CA LEU A 294 10.70 1.50 -2.49
C LEU A 294 11.68 1.59 -1.31
N LYS A 295 11.60 2.65 -0.50
CA LYS A 295 12.39 2.79 0.74
C LYS A 295 12.22 1.60 1.67
N SER A 296 10.97 1.22 1.92
CA SER A 296 10.65 0.12 2.84
C SER A 296 11.25 -1.22 2.39
N ILE A 297 11.36 -1.48 1.09
CA ILE A 297 11.90 -2.72 0.53
C ILE A 297 13.43 -2.79 0.67
N VAL A 298 14.12 -1.66 0.64
CA VAL A 298 15.60 -1.60 0.54
C VAL A 298 16.32 -1.08 1.78
N GLN A 299 15.60 -0.59 2.79
CA GLN A 299 16.16 0.05 3.99
C GLN A 299 17.19 -0.81 4.75
N ASP A 300 17.08 -2.14 4.71
CA ASP A 300 17.96 -3.09 5.39
C ASP A 300 19.17 -3.51 4.53
N LYS A 301 19.39 -2.84 3.38
CA LYS A 301 20.42 -3.18 2.39
C LYS A 301 21.43 -2.05 2.23
N GLU A 302 22.71 -2.36 2.42
CA GLU A 302 23.81 -1.38 2.33
C GLU A 302 24.39 -1.24 0.91
N ASN A 303 24.03 -2.14 0.01
CA ASN A 303 24.62 -2.29 -1.33
C ASN A 303 23.81 -1.60 -2.45
N ILE A 304 22.86 -0.71 -2.11
CA ILE A 304 21.90 -0.13 -3.07
C ILE A 304 22.11 1.38 -3.20
N ILE A 305 22.15 1.87 -4.45
CA ILE A 305 22.27 3.29 -4.78
C ILE A 305 21.14 3.69 -5.75
N PHE A 306 20.34 4.68 -5.38
CA PHE A 306 19.33 5.29 -6.24
C PHE A 306 19.93 6.43 -7.05
N VAL A 307 19.62 6.48 -8.36
CA VAL A 307 20.02 7.57 -9.26
C VAL A 307 18.80 8.12 -9.97
N SER A 308 18.67 9.45 -10.03
CA SER A 308 17.45 10.08 -10.57
C SER A 308 17.64 11.44 -11.24
N GLY A 309 16.62 11.85 -12.00
CA GLY A 309 16.71 12.99 -12.92
C GLY A 309 15.61 14.04 -12.83
N HIS A 310 14.57 13.87 -12.02
CA HIS A 310 13.38 14.74 -12.04
C HIS A 310 13.54 16.15 -11.44
N ASP A 311 14.35 16.30 -10.40
CA ASP A 311 14.62 17.65 -9.88
C ASP A 311 15.66 18.33 -10.76
N HIS A 312 15.36 19.57 -11.18
CA HIS A 312 16.24 20.39 -12.02
C HIS A 312 17.51 20.89 -11.30
N ASN A 313 18.26 20.03 -10.61
CA ASN A 313 19.45 20.37 -9.82
C ASN A 313 20.29 19.12 -9.51
N LEU A 314 21.36 19.29 -8.73
CA LEU A 314 22.23 18.21 -8.27
C LEU A 314 22.08 18.02 -6.77
N GLN A 315 21.88 16.77 -6.31
CA GLN A 315 21.71 16.47 -4.88
C GLN A 315 22.30 15.10 -4.51
N TYR A 316 22.90 15.00 -3.32
CA TYR A 316 23.21 13.74 -2.67
C TYR A 316 22.50 13.68 -1.32
N HIS A 317 21.82 12.56 -1.07
CA HIS A 317 21.15 12.27 0.19
C HIS A 317 21.60 10.94 0.77
N GLU A 318 21.76 10.94 2.10
CA GLU A 318 22.10 9.78 2.90
C GLU A 318 21.17 9.70 4.12
N ASP A 319 20.35 8.65 4.15
CA ASP A 319 19.38 8.38 5.22
C ASP A 319 19.43 6.89 5.60
N GLY A 320 20.06 6.57 6.74
CA GLY A 320 20.37 5.19 7.11
C GLY A 320 21.26 4.51 6.06
N ASN A 321 20.80 3.39 5.49
CA ASN A 321 21.48 2.68 4.40
C ASN A 321 21.10 3.19 3.00
N LEU A 322 20.14 4.11 2.90
CA LEU A 322 19.69 4.64 1.61
C LEU A 322 20.71 5.66 1.09
N ARG A 323 21.05 5.52 -0.20
CA ARG A 323 21.90 6.46 -0.93
C ARG A 323 21.13 6.94 -2.16
N GLN A 324 20.90 8.24 -2.26
CA GLN A 324 20.21 8.85 -3.40
C GLN A 324 21.09 9.92 -4.04
N ILE A 325 21.31 9.76 -5.34
CA ILE A 325 22.01 10.71 -6.21
C ILE A 325 20.98 11.29 -7.17
N ILE A 326 20.91 12.62 -7.25
CA ILE A 326 20.04 13.34 -8.18
C ILE A 326 20.91 14.16 -9.11
N SER A 327 20.68 14.01 -10.42
CA SER A 327 21.44 14.68 -11.47
C SER A 327 20.55 15.18 -12.61
N GLY A 328 19.53 15.98 -12.30
CA GLY A 328 18.55 16.52 -13.26
C GLY A 328 18.86 17.92 -13.79
N ALA A 329 20.12 18.35 -13.80
CA ALA A 329 20.48 19.72 -14.17
C ALA A 329 20.99 19.86 -15.62
N GLY A 330 20.51 18.99 -16.53
CA GLY A 330 21.01 18.92 -17.91
C GLY A 330 20.67 20.14 -18.76
N SER A 331 19.42 20.62 -18.68
CA SER A 331 18.92 21.77 -19.45
C SER A 331 18.07 22.76 -18.65
N LYS A 332 17.59 22.40 -17.46
CA LYS A 332 16.87 23.32 -16.56
C LYS A 332 17.56 23.40 -15.20
N THR A 333 17.24 24.45 -14.45
CA THR A 333 17.80 24.68 -13.11
C THR A 333 16.75 25.22 -12.14
N ASP A 334 16.62 24.59 -10.97
CA ASP A 334 15.78 25.02 -9.86
C ASP A 334 16.56 25.02 -8.54
N PRO A 335 16.16 25.83 -7.55
CA PRO A 335 16.85 25.91 -6.26
C PRO A 335 16.67 24.61 -5.45
N SER A 336 17.69 24.27 -4.66
CA SER A 336 17.66 23.14 -3.71
C SER A 336 18.29 23.53 -2.36
N THR A 337 18.13 22.67 -1.35
CA THR A 337 18.71 22.87 -0.01
C THR A 337 19.36 21.58 0.49
N ILE A 338 19.98 21.58 1.66
CA ILE A 338 20.27 20.36 2.44
C ILE A 338 19.24 20.20 3.57
N ILE A 339 18.87 18.96 3.90
CA ILE A 339 17.98 18.62 5.02
C ILE A 339 18.80 18.00 6.16
N GLU A 340 19.65 17.03 5.81
CA GLU A 340 20.54 16.32 6.72
C GLU A 340 21.96 16.88 6.72
N LYS A 341 22.72 16.52 7.75
CA LYS A 341 24.13 16.95 7.87
C LYS A 341 25.05 16.20 6.91
N THR A 342 24.58 15.13 6.29
CA THR A 342 25.29 14.30 5.31
C THR A 342 24.95 14.68 3.87
N ASP A 343 24.02 15.61 3.65
CA ASP A 343 23.55 15.98 2.33
C ASP A 343 24.52 16.90 1.57
N PHE A 344 24.41 16.89 0.25
CA PHE A 344 24.94 17.91 -0.66
C PHE A 344 23.84 18.37 -1.60
N SER A 345 23.85 19.66 -1.96
CA SER A 345 22.99 20.16 -3.04
C SER A 345 23.59 21.34 -3.79
N TYR A 346 23.18 21.47 -5.06
CA TYR A 346 23.55 22.57 -5.95
C TYR A 346 22.45 22.81 -6.98
N GLY A 347 21.85 24.01 -6.98
CA GLY A 347 20.75 24.38 -7.87
C GLY A 347 21.15 24.87 -9.27
N GLY A 348 22.40 24.69 -9.71
CA GLY A 348 22.87 25.12 -11.05
C GLY A 348 23.04 23.97 -12.04
N SER A 349 23.34 24.29 -13.31
CA SER A 349 23.51 23.30 -14.38
C SER A 349 24.73 22.41 -14.16
N GLY A 350 24.62 21.12 -14.50
CA GLY A 350 25.69 20.16 -14.28
C GLY A 350 25.28 18.70 -14.43
N PHE A 351 26.19 17.80 -14.01
CA PHE A 351 25.99 16.35 -14.05
C PHE A 351 26.80 15.63 -12.96
N ALA A 352 26.49 14.36 -12.72
CA ALA A 352 27.19 13.51 -11.74
C ALA A 352 27.93 12.35 -12.41
N VAL A 353 29.01 11.89 -11.77
CA VAL A 353 29.78 10.70 -12.17
C VAL A 353 29.95 9.80 -10.96
N LEU A 354 29.33 8.62 -10.99
CA LEU A 354 29.44 7.59 -9.97
C LEU A 354 30.56 6.61 -10.34
N ASN A 355 31.55 6.48 -9.47
CA ASN A 355 32.73 5.66 -9.67
C ASN A 355 32.66 4.41 -8.79
N PHE A 356 32.79 3.23 -9.40
CA PHE A 356 32.96 1.95 -8.71
C PHE A 356 34.44 1.61 -8.70
N ARG A 357 35.00 1.37 -7.52
CA ARG A 357 36.44 1.13 -7.34
C ARG A 357 36.77 -0.37 -7.25
N LYS A 358 38.01 -0.74 -7.59
CA LYS A 358 38.50 -2.13 -7.52
C LYS A 358 38.58 -2.70 -6.10
N ASP A 359 38.61 -1.84 -5.08
CA ASP A 359 38.56 -2.22 -3.66
C ASP A 359 37.14 -2.25 -3.10
N GLU A 360 36.14 -2.33 -3.98
CA GLU A 360 34.72 -2.41 -3.66
C GLU A 360 34.12 -1.16 -2.99
N SER A 361 34.87 -0.07 -2.84
CA SER A 361 34.30 1.23 -2.48
C SER A 361 33.56 1.89 -3.66
N THR A 362 32.70 2.87 -3.37
CA THR A 362 31.98 3.67 -4.37
C THR A 362 31.96 5.13 -3.96
N ASP A 363 32.16 6.04 -4.91
CA ASP A 363 32.13 7.49 -4.71
C ASP A 363 31.46 8.22 -5.88
N VAL A 364 31.00 9.45 -5.65
CA VAL A 364 30.34 10.28 -6.66
C VAL A 364 31.00 11.65 -6.77
N GLU A 365 31.25 12.08 -8.00
CA GLU A 365 31.73 13.41 -8.35
C GLU A 365 30.60 14.23 -8.96
N TYR A 366 30.42 15.47 -8.50
CA TYR A 366 29.48 16.42 -9.11
C TYR A 366 30.23 17.52 -9.85
N PHE A 367 29.78 17.81 -11.07
CA PHE A 367 30.35 18.85 -11.91
C PHE A 367 29.31 19.91 -12.24
N SER A 368 29.69 21.18 -12.08
CA SER A 368 28.96 22.31 -12.63
C SER A 368 29.41 22.56 -14.06
N THR A 369 28.45 22.96 -14.90
CA THR A 369 28.66 23.45 -16.26
C THR A 369 28.28 24.93 -16.40
N LYS A 370 28.05 25.60 -15.27
CA LYS A 370 27.65 27.00 -15.23
C LYS A 370 28.70 27.86 -15.96
N ASP A 371 28.23 28.88 -16.66
CA ASP A 371 29.07 29.82 -17.42
C ASP A 371 29.96 29.14 -18.49
N ALA A 372 29.54 27.96 -18.98
CA ALA A 372 30.26 27.15 -19.97
C ALA A 372 31.64 26.65 -19.50
N GLN A 373 31.85 26.55 -18.19
CA GLN A 373 33.07 26.00 -17.61
C GLN A 373 32.77 24.71 -16.85
N LEU A 374 33.64 23.71 -17.01
CA LEU A 374 33.54 22.48 -16.25
C LEU A 374 34.25 22.64 -14.90
N GLN A 375 33.48 22.74 -13.83
CA GLN A 375 34.00 22.87 -12.47
C GLN A 375 33.58 21.69 -11.61
N LYS A 376 34.52 20.97 -11.01
CA LYS A 376 34.24 19.95 -9.98
C LYS A 376 33.75 20.65 -8.70
N LEU A 377 32.54 20.34 -8.24
CA LEU A 377 31.91 20.95 -7.07
C LEU A 377 32.27 20.22 -5.77
N THR A 378 32.24 18.90 -5.82
CA THR A 378 32.46 18.02 -4.67
C THR A 378 32.77 16.60 -5.11
N HIS A 379 33.36 15.82 -4.21
CA HIS A 379 33.65 14.40 -4.36
C HIS A 379 33.25 13.68 -3.07
N ILE A 380 32.23 12.84 -3.12
CA ILE A 380 31.58 12.26 -1.93
C ILE A 380 31.74 10.75 -1.95
N SER A 381 32.16 10.15 -0.85
CA SER A 381 32.13 8.68 -0.74
C SER A 381 30.70 8.22 -0.42
N VAL A 382 30.23 7.23 -1.17
CA VAL A 382 28.85 6.73 -1.15
C VAL A 382 28.77 5.41 -0.39
N ILE A 383 29.65 4.46 -0.73
CA ILE A 383 29.81 3.17 -0.05
C ILE A 383 31.29 3.02 0.31
N SER A 384 31.56 2.85 1.61
CA SER A 384 32.91 2.65 2.12
C SER A 384 33.51 1.32 1.66
N LYS A 385 34.84 1.23 1.63
CA LYS A 385 35.54 -0.03 1.42
C LYS A 385 35.11 -1.06 2.48
N PRO A 386 34.73 -2.31 2.09
CA PRO A 386 34.41 -3.36 3.04
C PRO A 386 35.62 -3.73 3.92
N ASP A 387 35.36 -4.03 5.19
CA ASP A 387 36.39 -4.54 6.10
C ASP A 387 36.91 -5.92 5.66
N VAL A 388 38.18 -6.21 5.97
CA VAL A 388 38.79 -7.52 5.73
C VAL A 388 38.17 -8.52 6.71
N PHE A 389 37.37 -9.43 6.18
CA PHE A 389 36.78 -10.50 6.98
C PHE A 389 37.81 -11.59 7.27
N ILE A 390 38.19 -11.74 8.55
CA ILE A 390 39.08 -12.80 9.02
C ILE A 390 38.24 -13.93 9.61
N ASN A 391 38.27 -15.09 8.95
CA ASN A 391 37.44 -16.25 9.33
C ASN A 391 38.11 -17.11 10.42
N ASN A 392 38.04 -16.67 11.67
CA ASN A 392 38.62 -17.38 12.83
C ASN A 392 37.63 -18.27 13.60
N PHE A 393 36.52 -18.67 12.96
CA PHE A 393 35.51 -19.50 13.61
C PHE A 393 35.96 -20.97 13.74
N PRO A 394 35.52 -21.69 14.78
CA PRO A 394 35.88 -23.09 15.00
C PRO A 394 35.36 -24.02 13.88
N ASN A 395 35.96 -25.21 13.78
CA ASN A 395 35.55 -26.25 12.83
C ASN A 395 35.38 -27.64 13.48
N SER A 396 35.36 -27.71 14.81
CA SER A 396 35.16 -28.94 15.57
C SER A 396 34.19 -28.68 16.71
N PHE A 397 33.22 -29.57 16.88
CA PHE A 397 32.06 -29.36 17.73
C PHE A 397 31.64 -30.68 18.42
N PRO A 398 30.96 -30.61 19.58
CA PRO A 398 30.38 -31.80 20.21
C PRO A 398 29.27 -32.40 19.33
N GLN A 399 29.03 -33.72 19.44
CA GLN A 399 28.05 -34.43 18.60
C GLN A 399 26.61 -33.92 18.76
N THR A 400 26.23 -33.52 19.98
CA THR A 400 24.92 -32.93 20.29
C THR A 400 25.11 -31.64 21.07
N PHE A 401 24.10 -30.77 21.00
CA PHE A 401 24.03 -29.54 21.76
C PHE A 401 22.61 -29.32 22.28
N SER A 402 22.49 -28.88 23.53
CA SER A 402 21.19 -28.56 24.14
C SER A 402 20.96 -27.05 24.11
N SER A 403 19.93 -26.60 23.41
CA SER A 403 19.60 -25.17 23.29
C SER A 403 18.09 -24.92 23.37
N THR A 404 17.71 -23.69 23.71
CA THR A 404 16.33 -23.19 23.59
C THR A 404 16.14 -22.49 22.24
N ILE A 405 14.89 -22.35 21.76
CA ILE A 405 14.59 -21.54 20.56
C ILE A 405 14.54 -20.05 20.93
N TYR A 406 13.85 -19.75 22.02
CA TYR A 406 13.78 -18.42 22.61
C TYR A 406 14.33 -18.46 24.03
N PRO A 407 14.97 -17.36 24.50
CA PRO A 407 15.28 -17.19 25.91
C PRO A 407 14.06 -17.46 26.80
N VAL A 408 14.27 -18.19 27.89
CA VAL A 408 13.21 -18.60 28.84
C VAL A 408 12.37 -17.40 29.33
N GLN A 409 13.00 -16.24 29.49
CA GLN A 409 12.33 -15.02 29.93
C GLN A 409 11.27 -14.53 28.94
N LEU A 410 11.41 -14.81 27.63
CA LEU A 410 10.42 -14.45 26.62
C LEU A 410 9.19 -15.37 26.66
N THR A 411 9.34 -16.62 27.10
CA THR A 411 8.27 -17.63 27.12
C THR A 411 7.52 -17.68 28.46
N GLN A 412 8.08 -17.16 29.55
CA GLN A 412 7.38 -17.07 30.83
C GLN A 412 6.45 -15.85 30.90
N LYS A 413 5.14 -16.08 31.06
CA LYS A 413 4.12 -15.03 31.15
C LYS A 413 3.27 -15.16 32.42
N ARG A 414 2.84 -14.02 32.98
CA ARG A 414 1.95 -13.97 34.16
C ARG A 414 0.55 -14.50 33.84
N LYS A 415 -0.18 -14.98 34.86
CA LYS A 415 -1.54 -15.56 34.70
C LYS A 415 -2.50 -14.66 33.92
N PHE A 416 -2.53 -13.35 34.19
CA PHE A 416 -3.40 -12.42 33.47
C PHE A 416 -3.07 -12.32 31.97
N TYR A 417 -1.77 -12.25 31.62
CA TYR A 417 -1.34 -12.23 30.22
C TYR A 417 -1.79 -13.50 29.50
N ARG A 418 -1.64 -14.67 30.13
CA ARG A 418 -2.05 -15.97 29.57
C ARG A 418 -3.56 -16.11 29.42
N TRP A 419 -4.34 -15.56 30.36
CA TRP A 419 -5.79 -15.50 30.20
C TRP A 419 -6.22 -14.61 29.02
N LEU A 420 -5.57 -13.45 28.85
CA LEU A 420 -5.92 -12.48 27.81
C LEU A 420 -5.46 -12.96 26.43
N TRP A 421 -4.19 -13.31 26.29
CA TRP A 421 -3.55 -13.64 25.02
C TRP A 421 -3.44 -15.13 24.74
N GLY A 422 -3.65 -16.00 25.72
CA GLY A 422 -3.58 -17.46 25.53
C GLY A 422 -2.29 -18.08 26.06
N ASP A 423 -2.26 -19.41 26.12
CA ASP A 423 -1.07 -20.20 26.49
C ASP A 423 -0.24 -20.59 25.26
N HIS A 424 -0.89 -20.81 24.11
CA HIS A 424 -0.26 -21.24 22.85
C HIS A 424 0.64 -22.48 23.03
N TYR A 425 1.74 -22.56 22.27
CA TYR A 425 2.82 -23.55 22.38
C TYR A 425 4.11 -22.96 22.98
N ARG A 426 4.04 -21.79 23.66
CA ARG A 426 5.25 -21.06 24.12
C ARG A 426 6.18 -21.84 25.02
N TYR A 427 5.66 -22.84 25.74
CA TYR A 427 6.46 -23.75 26.56
C TYR A 427 7.59 -24.40 25.75
N TYR A 428 7.29 -24.94 24.57
CA TYR A 428 8.25 -25.65 23.72
C TYR A 428 9.34 -24.76 23.12
N TYR A 429 9.12 -23.45 23.09
CA TYR A 429 10.14 -22.49 22.65
C TYR A 429 11.19 -22.21 23.75
N GLY A 430 10.84 -22.45 25.02
CA GLY A 430 11.67 -22.09 26.17
C GLY A 430 12.28 -23.28 26.92
N ILE A 431 12.02 -24.52 26.51
CA ILE A 431 12.70 -25.69 27.08
C ILE A 431 13.98 -26.00 26.31
N PRO A 432 15.02 -26.53 26.98
CA PRO A 432 16.20 -27.04 26.29
C PRO A 432 15.83 -28.25 25.42
N ILE A 433 16.26 -28.23 24.16
CA ILE A 433 16.11 -29.32 23.19
C ILE A 433 17.49 -29.81 22.82
N GLU A 434 17.73 -31.10 22.98
CA GLU A 434 18.95 -31.75 22.53
C GLU A 434 18.86 -32.00 21.01
N ALA A 435 19.69 -31.31 20.23
CA ALA A 435 19.75 -31.46 18.77
C ALA A 435 21.14 -31.94 18.32
N PRO A 436 21.25 -32.71 17.23
CA PRO A 436 22.53 -33.03 16.62
C PRO A 436 23.24 -31.76 16.17
N THR A 437 24.52 -31.62 16.49
CA THR A 437 25.35 -30.52 16.00
C THR A 437 25.85 -30.85 14.61
N ALA A 438 25.73 -29.93 13.65
CA ALA A 438 26.23 -30.17 12.30
C ALA A 438 27.36 -29.21 11.90
N ASN A 439 28.47 -29.81 11.47
CA ASN A 439 29.49 -29.13 10.68
C ASN A 439 29.07 -29.14 9.20
N LEU A 440 28.80 -27.96 8.64
CA LEU A 440 28.36 -27.82 7.25
C LEU A 440 29.40 -28.35 6.26
N SER A 441 30.71 -28.27 6.54
CA SER A 441 31.72 -28.80 5.63
C SER A 441 31.77 -30.33 5.58
N GLU A 442 31.14 -31.02 6.53
CA GLU A 442 31.14 -32.49 6.63
C GLU A 442 29.76 -33.09 6.32
N LEU A 443 28.69 -32.38 6.67
CA LEU A 443 27.31 -32.85 6.51
C LEU A 443 27.00 -33.18 5.05
N ASN A 444 26.56 -34.42 4.79
CA ASN A 444 26.21 -34.94 3.46
C ASN A 444 27.28 -34.70 2.38
N GLY A 445 28.56 -34.79 2.74
CA GLY A 445 29.69 -34.60 1.80
C GLY A 445 30.11 -33.14 1.62
N GLY A 446 29.56 -32.22 2.42
CA GLY A 446 29.99 -30.82 2.51
C GLY A 446 29.05 -29.85 1.79
N TYR A 447 28.51 -28.90 2.56
CA TYR A 447 27.67 -27.81 2.12
C TYR A 447 28.43 -26.49 2.04
N ILE A 448 28.20 -25.75 0.96
CA ILE A 448 28.73 -24.41 0.73
C ILE A 448 27.56 -23.41 0.77
N PRO A 449 27.54 -22.47 1.73
CA PRO A 449 26.59 -21.37 1.73
C PRO A 449 26.87 -20.40 0.59
N PHE A 450 25.84 -19.98 -0.15
CA PHE A 450 26.04 -19.11 -1.31
C PHE A 450 25.05 -17.96 -1.44
N ARG A 451 23.95 -17.95 -0.68
CA ARG A 451 22.94 -16.88 -0.77
C ARG A 451 22.03 -16.86 0.46
N GLU A 452 21.89 -15.72 1.12
CA GLU A 452 20.80 -15.50 2.10
C GLU A 452 19.43 -15.65 1.42
N GLY A 453 18.48 -16.21 2.14
CA GLY A 453 17.09 -16.32 1.73
C GLY A 453 16.16 -15.85 2.83
N GLY A 454 14.97 -16.44 2.84
CA GLY A 454 13.97 -16.28 3.88
C GLY A 454 12.73 -15.61 3.34
N GLY A 455 11.57 -16.09 3.77
CA GLY A 455 10.28 -15.47 3.46
C GLY A 455 10.07 -14.22 4.31
N ASN A 456 8.82 -13.97 4.69
CA ASN A 456 8.49 -12.79 5.49
C ASN A 456 8.80 -12.97 6.99
N GLN A 457 9.18 -14.17 7.46
CA GLN A 457 9.18 -14.50 8.90
C GLN A 457 10.46 -15.15 9.45
N SER A 458 11.29 -15.78 8.63
CA SER A 458 12.47 -16.55 9.09
C SER A 458 13.72 -16.16 8.33
N ASN A 459 14.86 -16.23 9.01
CA ASN A 459 16.17 -16.15 8.36
C ASN A 459 16.50 -17.53 7.78
N SER A 460 16.82 -17.58 6.49
CA SER A 460 17.30 -18.80 5.88
C SER A 460 18.52 -18.55 5.02
N LEU A 461 19.33 -19.58 4.82
CA LEU A 461 20.55 -19.55 4.04
C LEU A 461 20.48 -20.67 3.00
N ARG A 462 20.74 -20.37 1.74
CA ARG A 462 20.83 -21.36 0.68
C ARG A 462 22.21 -22.00 0.72
N LEU A 463 22.18 -23.33 0.74
CA LEU A 463 23.34 -24.20 0.76
C LEU A 463 23.38 -24.99 -0.55
N LYS A 464 24.58 -25.36 -0.97
CA LYS A 464 24.81 -26.23 -2.13
C LYS A 464 25.75 -27.36 -1.73
N SER A 465 25.39 -28.61 -2.05
CA SER A 465 26.28 -29.77 -1.87
C SER A 465 27.33 -29.86 -2.97
N ALA A 466 28.34 -30.72 -2.78
CA ALA A 466 29.41 -30.96 -3.76
C ALA A 466 28.91 -31.42 -5.14
N ASP A 467 27.81 -32.19 -5.18
CA ASP A 467 27.16 -32.64 -6.42
C ASP A 467 26.17 -31.63 -7.01
N GLY A 468 26.00 -30.48 -6.35
CA GLY A 468 25.29 -29.33 -6.86
C GLY A 468 23.82 -29.21 -6.47
N GLN A 469 23.26 -30.18 -5.73
CA GLN A 469 21.91 -30.10 -5.17
C GLN A 469 21.79 -28.90 -4.22
N GLU A 470 20.69 -28.15 -4.35
CA GLU A 470 20.40 -27.05 -3.44
C GLU A 470 19.66 -27.52 -2.19
N PHE A 471 20.00 -26.90 -1.06
CA PHE A 471 19.35 -27.06 0.24
C PHE A 471 19.05 -25.67 0.82
N VAL A 472 18.15 -25.64 1.81
CA VAL A 472 17.89 -24.44 2.60
C VAL A 472 18.07 -24.74 4.08
N MET A 473 18.89 -23.94 4.73
CA MET A 473 19.07 -23.91 6.18
C MET A 473 18.20 -22.80 6.75
N ARG A 474 17.09 -23.16 7.38
CA ARG A 474 16.07 -22.22 7.89
C ARG A 474 16.07 -22.22 9.41
N GLY A 475 16.17 -21.04 10.01
CA GLY A 475 16.09 -20.90 11.47
C GLY A 475 14.71 -21.35 11.98
N VAL A 476 14.69 -22.12 13.07
CA VAL A 476 13.44 -22.46 13.78
C VAL A 476 12.89 -21.22 14.47
N LYS A 477 13.79 -20.36 14.96
CA LYS A 477 13.49 -19.03 15.51
C LYS A 477 12.91 -18.11 14.43
N LYS A 478 11.80 -17.44 14.74
CA LYS A 478 11.18 -16.46 13.84
C LYS A 478 11.72 -15.05 14.09
N SER A 479 11.74 -14.23 13.06
CA SER A 479 12.14 -12.82 13.09
C SER A 479 10.90 -11.92 13.02
N ALA A 480 10.57 -11.31 14.17
CA ALA A 480 9.48 -10.34 14.27
C ALA A 480 9.75 -9.09 13.43
N ILE A 481 10.98 -8.57 13.46
CA ILE A 481 11.38 -7.37 12.68
C ILE A 481 11.19 -7.58 11.18
N ARG A 482 11.60 -8.75 10.66
CA ARG A 482 11.43 -9.10 9.25
C ARG A 482 9.96 -9.12 8.84
N PHE A 483 9.07 -9.63 9.70
CA PHE A 483 7.64 -9.63 9.41
C PHE A 483 7.04 -8.23 9.48
N LEU A 484 7.41 -7.45 10.49
CA LEU A 484 6.90 -6.09 10.65
C LEU A 484 7.29 -5.21 9.44
N ASN A 485 8.52 -5.32 8.95
CA ASN A 485 8.97 -4.62 7.73
C ASN A 485 8.24 -5.12 6.47
N ASN A 486 8.05 -6.43 6.32
CA ASN A 486 7.51 -7.00 5.08
C ASN A 486 5.98 -6.98 4.98
N MET A 487 5.25 -7.02 6.09
CA MET A 487 3.80 -7.26 6.12
C MET A 487 3.00 -6.16 6.81
N ALA A 488 3.53 -5.54 7.88
CA ALA A 488 2.79 -4.55 8.67
C ALA A 488 3.11 -3.10 8.28
N PHE A 489 4.39 -2.80 8.02
CA PHE A 489 4.91 -1.44 7.78
C PHE A 489 5.50 -1.29 6.38
N THR A 490 4.81 -1.77 5.36
CA THR A 490 5.28 -1.77 3.96
C THR A 490 5.47 -0.39 3.32
N LYS A 491 5.06 0.67 4.04
CA LYS A 491 5.20 2.07 3.64
C LYS A 491 6.02 2.89 4.65
N SER A 492 6.75 2.25 5.55
CA SER A 492 7.46 2.92 6.64
C SER A 492 8.76 2.20 6.97
N THR A 493 9.76 2.95 7.43
CA THR A 493 11.05 2.41 7.86
C THR A 493 11.08 2.00 9.35
N LEU A 494 9.91 1.86 9.96
CA LEU A 494 9.76 1.70 11.41
C LEU A 494 10.24 0.36 11.98
N GLY A 495 10.33 -0.71 11.18
CA GLY A 495 10.46 -2.04 11.77
C GLY A 495 11.75 -2.26 12.56
N GLU A 496 12.89 -1.69 12.17
CA GLU A 496 14.13 -1.78 12.96
C GLU A 496 14.02 -1.07 14.32
N GLU A 497 13.24 0.00 14.38
CA GLU A 497 13.03 0.73 15.64
C GLU A 497 12.13 -0.02 16.63
N LEU A 498 11.47 -1.10 16.19
CA LEU A 498 10.65 -1.98 17.02
C LEU A 498 11.46 -3.05 17.75
N THR A 499 12.78 -3.12 17.56
CA THR A 499 13.64 -4.04 18.33
C THR A 499 13.58 -3.73 19.84
N ASP A 500 13.42 -4.77 20.64
CA ASP A 500 13.23 -4.82 22.09
C ASP A 500 11.92 -4.22 22.63
N THR A 501 10.93 -4.00 21.76
CA THR A 501 9.64 -3.36 22.11
C THR A 501 8.51 -4.37 22.35
N PHE A 502 7.36 -3.93 22.89
CA PHE A 502 6.18 -4.78 23.09
C PHE A 502 5.66 -5.39 21.78
N PRO A 503 5.53 -4.68 20.64
CA PRO A 503 5.10 -5.26 19.37
C PRO A 503 5.98 -6.42 18.92
N GLU A 504 7.30 -6.28 19.02
CA GLU A 504 8.22 -7.37 18.70
C GLU A 504 8.03 -8.54 19.66
N LYS A 505 8.03 -8.30 20.99
CA LYS A 505 7.83 -9.34 22.01
C LYS A 505 6.46 -10.03 21.89
N PHE A 506 5.42 -9.28 21.54
CA PHE A 506 4.08 -9.78 21.29
C PHE A 506 4.04 -10.60 20.02
N LEU A 507 4.71 -10.18 18.95
CA LEU A 507 4.78 -10.93 17.71
C LEU A 507 5.61 -12.22 17.85
N LEU A 508 6.71 -12.18 18.60
CA LEU A 508 7.47 -13.39 18.97
C LEU A 508 6.62 -14.36 19.80
N ASP A 509 5.83 -13.85 20.75
CA ASP A 509 4.85 -14.65 21.49
C ASP A 509 3.73 -15.17 20.57
N PHE A 510 3.27 -14.37 19.63
CA PHE A 510 2.28 -14.77 18.62
C PHE A 510 2.81 -15.89 17.72
N TYR A 511 4.08 -15.89 17.33
CA TYR A 511 4.66 -17.02 16.59
C TYR A 511 4.62 -18.34 17.36
N THR A 512 4.52 -18.29 18.69
CA THR A 512 4.32 -19.49 19.49
C THR A 512 2.92 -20.08 19.38
N THR A 513 2.00 -19.48 18.61
CA THR A 513 0.72 -20.12 18.25
C THR A 513 0.93 -21.35 17.38
N ASN A 514 2.10 -21.52 16.76
CA ASN A 514 2.46 -22.74 16.03
C ASN A 514 3.47 -23.56 16.82
N HIS A 515 3.33 -24.88 16.76
CA HIS A 515 4.27 -25.78 17.40
C HIS A 515 5.60 -25.78 16.62
N PRO A 516 6.76 -25.53 17.27
CA PRO A 516 8.01 -25.27 16.55
C PRO A 516 8.56 -26.48 15.78
N PHE A 517 8.19 -27.69 16.20
CA PHE A 517 8.73 -28.93 15.65
C PHE A 517 7.73 -29.73 14.80
N THR A 518 6.46 -29.36 14.71
CA THR A 518 5.50 -30.12 13.88
C THR A 518 5.83 -30.19 12.39
N PRO A 519 6.58 -29.26 11.77
CA PRO A 519 7.01 -29.43 10.38
C PRO A 519 7.78 -30.73 10.11
N PHE A 520 8.46 -31.30 11.11
CA PHE A 520 9.22 -32.55 10.99
C PHE A 520 8.34 -33.81 10.85
N THR A 521 7.03 -33.72 11.09
CA THR A 521 6.09 -34.85 10.93
C THR A 521 5.47 -34.91 9.53
N ILE A 522 5.53 -33.79 8.80
CA ILE A 522 4.81 -33.59 7.56
C ILE A 522 5.34 -34.46 6.42
N GLY A 523 6.67 -34.64 6.33
CA GLY A 523 7.31 -35.41 5.27
C GLY A 523 6.82 -36.85 5.24
N ASN A 524 6.93 -37.57 6.36
CA ASN A 524 6.50 -38.96 6.47
C ASN A 524 5.02 -39.16 6.08
N MET A 525 4.13 -38.25 6.48
CA MET A 525 2.72 -38.33 6.08
C MET A 525 2.52 -38.01 4.59
N SER A 526 3.28 -37.07 4.03
CA SER A 526 3.21 -36.69 2.62
C SER A 526 3.67 -37.82 1.70
N GLU A 527 4.72 -38.55 2.10
CA GLU A 527 5.24 -39.73 1.39
C GLU A 527 4.14 -40.79 1.22
N LYS A 528 3.40 -41.11 2.28
CA LYS A 528 2.29 -42.09 2.26
C LYS A 528 1.15 -41.70 1.32
N LEU A 529 1.03 -40.40 1.04
CA LEU A 529 0.01 -39.84 0.17
C LEU A 529 0.52 -39.58 -1.25
N ASN A 530 1.78 -39.92 -1.55
CA ASN A 530 2.44 -39.59 -2.82
C ASN A 530 2.30 -38.09 -3.15
N ILE A 531 2.54 -37.24 -2.15
CA ILE A 531 2.61 -35.78 -2.29
C ILE A 531 4.09 -35.42 -2.23
N LEU A 532 4.63 -34.77 -3.26
CA LEU A 532 6.03 -34.32 -3.26
C LEU A 532 6.31 -33.44 -2.03
N HIS A 533 7.43 -33.68 -1.34
CA HIS A 533 7.80 -32.97 -0.13
C HIS A 533 9.31 -32.90 0.06
N SER A 534 9.77 -31.95 0.87
CA SER A 534 11.13 -31.94 1.41
C SER A 534 11.22 -32.81 2.67
N ASN A 535 12.45 -33.14 3.08
CA ASN A 535 12.75 -33.96 4.26
C ASN A 535 13.50 -33.12 5.30
N PRO A 536 12.80 -32.22 6.01
CA PRO A 536 13.45 -31.37 6.99
C PRO A 536 14.08 -32.18 8.12
N LYS A 537 15.31 -31.83 8.48
CA LYS A 537 16.01 -32.38 9.65
C LYS A 537 16.48 -31.26 10.57
N LEU A 538 16.34 -31.48 11.88
CA LEU A 538 16.73 -30.53 12.91
C LEU A 538 18.24 -30.66 13.21
N TYR A 539 18.94 -29.54 13.22
CA TYR A 539 20.33 -29.45 13.64
C TYR A 539 20.56 -28.21 14.51
N TYR A 540 21.51 -28.29 15.43
CA TYR A 540 22.15 -27.11 15.98
C TYR A 540 23.34 -26.73 15.08
N ILE A 541 23.36 -25.49 14.59
CA ILE A 541 24.43 -25.01 13.71
C ILE A 541 25.23 -23.97 14.50
N PRO A 542 26.40 -24.31 15.05
CA PRO A 542 27.27 -23.34 15.71
C PRO A 542 27.87 -22.41 14.67
N LYS A 543 28.30 -21.23 15.11
CA LYS A 543 29.18 -20.39 14.29
C LYS A 543 30.44 -21.19 13.92
N GLN A 544 30.75 -21.21 12.64
CA GLN A 544 31.72 -22.14 12.08
C GLN A 544 32.43 -21.59 10.84
N GLN A 545 33.61 -22.14 10.55
CA GLN A 545 34.42 -21.67 9.43
C GLN A 545 33.67 -21.72 8.09
N ALA A 546 32.86 -22.76 7.84
CA ALA A 546 32.10 -22.92 6.59
C ALA A 546 31.06 -21.82 6.34
N LEU A 547 30.58 -21.12 7.38
CA LEU A 547 29.63 -20.01 7.23
C LEU A 547 30.30 -18.71 6.74
N GLY A 548 31.60 -18.54 6.91
CA GLY A 548 32.30 -17.31 6.48
C GLY A 548 31.62 -16.05 7.02
N ARG A 549 31.39 -15.03 6.17
CA ARG A 549 30.70 -13.78 6.55
C ARG A 549 29.27 -14.01 7.05
N TYR A 550 28.63 -15.11 6.66
CA TYR A 550 27.27 -15.43 7.16
C TYR A 550 27.24 -15.66 8.68
N ASN A 551 28.38 -15.86 9.37
CA ASN A 551 28.42 -15.90 10.84
C ASN A 551 27.94 -14.60 11.53
N GLU A 552 27.80 -13.50 10.80
CA GLU A 552 27.22 -12.25 11.31
C GLU A 552 25.73 -12.41 11.63
N ASN A 553 24.98 -13.09 10.74
CA ASN A 553 23.52 -13.26 10.83
C ASN A 553 23.07 -14.70 11.11
N TYR A 554 23.96 -15.69 11.00
CA TYR A 554 23.69 -17.12 11.12
C TYR A 554 24.66 -17.81 12.09
N GLY A 555 24.27 -19.00 12.57
CA GLY A 555 25.01 -19.77 13.56
C GLY A 555 24.48 -19.59 14.99
N ASP A 556 24.94 -20.45 15.89
CA ASP A 556 24.58 -20.58 17.31
C ASP A 556 23.07 -20.75 17.59
N GLU A 557 22.31 -21.27 16.63
CA GLU A 557 20.87 -21.48 16.73
C GLU A 557 20.45 -22.85 16.19
N MET A 558 19.19 -23.24 16.44
CA MET A 558 18.58 -24.41 15.82
C MET A 558 18.07 -24.09 14.41
N TYR A 559 18.46 -24.92 13.46
CA TYR A 559 18.06 -24.82 12.06
C TYR A 559 17.41 -26.11 11.60
N MET A 560 16.43 -25.93 10.72
CA MET A 560 15.89 -26.97 9.87
C MET A 560 16.66 -26.94 8.54
N ILE A 561 17.31 -28.04 8.17
CA ILE A 561 17.93 -28.19 6.86
C ILE A 561 17.05 -29.13 6.03
N GLU A 562 16.62 -28.66 4.86
CA GLU A 562 15.73 -29.38 3.96
C GLU A 562 16.17 -29.21 2.49
N GLU A 563 15.85 -30.18 1.64
CA GLU A 563 16.07 -30.10 0.21
C GLU A 563 15.34 -28.89 -0.36
N ARG A 564 16.03 -28.14 -1.22
CA ARG A 564 15.40 -27.09 -2.01
C ARG A 564 15.26 -27.59 -3.43
N PHE A 565 14.03 -27.90 -3.82
CA PHE A 565 13.71 -28.28 -5.20
C PHE A 565 14.09 -27.14 -6.16
N SER A 566 15.13 -27.38 -6.96
CA SER A 566 15.68 -26.46 -7.96
C SER A 566 15.91 -27.18 -9.28
N SER A 567 16.21 -26.45 -10.36
CA SER A 567 16.46 -27.03 -11.68
C SER A 567 17.83 -27.72 -11.81
N ASP A 568 18.46 -28.10 -10.69
CA ASP A 568 19.72 -28.84 -10.70
C ASP A 568 19.50 -30.30 -11.17
N PRO A 569 20.50 -30.92 -11.83
CA PRO A 569 20.33 -32.24 -12.42
C PRO A 569 19.90 -33.33 -11.43
N LYS A 570 20.32 -33.24 -10.16
CA LYS A 570 20.02 -34.25 -9.15
C LYS A 570 18.57 -34.17 -8.69
N THR A 571 18.07 -32.95 -8.44
CA THR A 571 16.64 -32.74 -8.16
C THR A 571 15.78 -33.25 -9.32
N LEU A 572 16.12 -32.87 -10.56
CA LEU A 572 15.33 -33.25 -11.73
C LEU A 572 15.28 -34.78 -11.91
N ALA A 573 16.40 -35.48 -11.69
CA ALA A 573 16.46 -36.93 -11.72
C ALA A 573 15.58 -37.57 -10.62
N TYR A 574 15.64 -37.06 -9.39
CA TYR A 574 14.80 -37.52 -8.28
C TYR A 574 13.30 -37.36 -8.59
N LEU A 575 12.92 -36.28 -9.28
CA LEU A 575 11.55 -36.01 -9.72
C LEU A 575 11.13 -36.81 -10.96
N GLY A 576 11.75 -37.96 -11.24
CA GLY A 576 11.41 -38.77 -12.41
C GLY A 576 11.81 -38.10 -13.73
N ASN A 577 12.98 -37.46 -13.75
CA ASN A 577 13.51 -36.69 -14.89
C ASN A 577 12.58 -35.56 -15.34
N ALA A 578 12.11 -34.75 -14.39
CA ALA A 578 11.43 -33.49 -14.71
C ALA A 578 12.32 -32.60 -15.60
N LYS A 579 11.71 -31.79 -16.45
CA LYS A 579 12.44 -30.91 -17.37
C LYS A 579 12.95 -29.64 -16.68
N ASP A 580 12.14 -29.09 -15.79
CA ASP A 580 12.44 -27.85 -15.07
C ASP A 580 11.61 -27.74 -13.77
N ILE A 581 11.97 -26.78 -12.92
CA ILE A 581 11.21 -26.40 -11.72
C ILE A 581 10.88 -24.91 -11.77
N VAL A 582 9.59 -24.61 -11.91
CA VAL A 582 9.11 -23.24 -12.15
C VAL A 582 8.36 -22.66 -10.94
N SER A 583 8.21 -21.34 -10.91
CA SER A 583 7.39 -20.65 -9.90
C SER A 583 5.90 -20.72 -10.24
N THR A 584 5.04 -20.44 -9.26
CA THR A 584 3.59 -20.34 -9.49
C THR A 584 3.24 -19.24 -10.49
N ASP A 585 3.98 -18.12 -10.48
CA ASP A 585 3.75 -17.03 -11.43
C ASP A 585 4.12 -17.45 -12.86
N ASP A 586 5.19 -18.24 -13.03
CA ASP A 586 5.53 -18.86 -14.33
C ASP A 586 4.42 -19.81 -14.81
N VAL A 587 3.86 -20.63 -13.91
CA VAL A 587 2.74 -21.52 -14.25
C VAL A 587 1.52 -20.71 -14.68
N LEU A 588 1.12 -19.70 -13.91
CA LEU A 588 -0.02 -18.84 -14.24
C LEU A 588 0.17 -18.14 -15.59
N LYS A 589 1.38 -17.63 -15.85
CA LYS A 589 1.75 -17.03 -17.13
C LYS A 589 1.71 -18.04 -18.28
N ASN A 590 2.19 -19.26 -18.07
CA ASN A 590 2.17 -20.29 -19.11
C ASN A 590 0.74 -20.75 -19.41
N LEU A 591 -0.11 -20.88 -18.38
CA LEU A 591 -1.54 -21.17 -18.54
C LEU A 591 -2.28 -20.10 -19.34
N SER A 592 -1.97 -18.81 -19.15
CA SER A 592 -2.54 -17.73 -19.97
C SER A 592 -1.89 -17.61 -21.35
N LYS A 593 -0.70 -18.18 -21.56
CA LYS A 593 -0.01 -18.13 -22.85
C LYS A 593 -0.57 -19.13 -23.86
N SER A 594 -0.92 -20.34 -23.41
CA SER A 594 -1.37 -21.41 -24.32
C SER A 594 -2.08 -22.54 -23.59
N ASN A 595 -3.09 -23.12 -24.23
CA ASN A 595 -3.83 -24.30 -23.75
C ASN A 595 -3.02 -25.61 -23.73
N LYS A 596 -1.76 -25.61 -24.16
CA LYS A 596 -0.87 -26.78 -24.06
C LYS A 596 -0.40 -27.04 -22.62
N TYR A 597 -0.45 -26.02 -21.76
CA TYR A 597 -0.01 -26.09 -20.37
C TYR A 597 -1.17 -26.49 -19.48
N SER A 598 -0.93 -27.35 -18.50
CA SER A 598 -1.92 -27.75 -17.51
C SER A 598 -1.28 -28.07 -16.16
N VAL A 599 -2.10 -28.17 -15.13
CA VAL A 599 -1.70 -28.63 -13.80
C VAL A 599 -2.24 -30.04 -13.56
N ASP A 600 -1.44 -30.89 -12.91
CA ASP A 600 -1.89 -32.18 -12.38
C ASP A 600 -2.92 -31.95 -11.25
N ARG A 601 -4.21 -31.98 -11.63
CA ARG A 601 -5.32 -31.63 -10.75
C ARG A 601 -5.45 -32.59 -9.57
N GLU A 602 -5.25 -33.89 -9.79
CA GLU A 602 -5.38 -34.90 -8.74
C GLU A 602 -4.33 -34.68 -7.65
N SER A 603 -3.07 -34.50 -8.04
CA SER A 603 -1.98 -34.23 -7.10
C SER A 603 -2.18 -32.90 -6.35
N TYR A 604 -2.69 -31.88 -7.05
CA TYR A 604 -2.99 -30.59 -6.43
C TYR A 604 -4.14 -30.69 -5.42
N ILE A 605 -5.28 -31.28 -5.79
CA ILE A 605 -6.42 -31.52 -4.89
C ILE A 605 -5.97 -32.31 -3.65
N ARG A 606 -5.19 -33.38 -3.84
CA ARG A 606 -4.68 -34.19 -2.73
C ARG A 606 -3.81 -33.36 -1.78
N ALA A 607 -2.90 -32.55 -2.30
CA ALA A 607 -2.09 -31.65 -1.49
C ALA A 607 -2.95 -30.63 -0.72
N ARG A 608 -3.95 -30.02 -1.38
CA ARG A 608 -4.87 -29.06 -0.74
C ARG A 608 -5.71 -29.70 0.37
N LEU A 609 -6.21 -30.91 0.17
CA LEU A 609 -6.96 -31.66 1.18
C LEU A 609 -6.07 -32.07 2.37
N PHE A 610 -4.82 -32.44 2.11
CA PHE A 610 -3.85 -32.70 3.16
C PHE A 610 -3.55 -31.45 3.98
N ASP A 611 -3.42 -30.28 3.34
CA ASP A 611 -3.25 -29.00 4.05
C ASP A 611 -4.46 -28.68 4.96
N MET A 612 -5.69 -28.92 4.47
CA MET A 612 -6.89 -28.76 5.31
C MET A 612 -6.92 -29.73 6.49
N LEU A 613 -6.49 -30.98 6.26
CA LEU A 613 -6.45 -32.04 7.27
C LEU A 613 -5.55 -31.62 8.44
N ILE A 614 -4.33 -31.13 8.16
CA ILE A 614 -3.38 -30.66 9.19
C ILE A 614 -3.66 -29.23 9.70
N GLY A 615 -4.62 -28.53 9.07
CA GLY A 615 -5.03 -27.18 9.45
C GLY A 615 -4.07 -26.08 9.01
N ASP A 616 -3.33 -26.30 7.93
CA ASP A 616 -2.46 -25.29 7.35
C ASP A 616 -3.24 -24.32 6.46
N TRP A 617 -3.25 -23.05 6.87
CA TRP A 617 -4.01 -21.98 6.24
C TRP A 617 -3.18 -21.12 5.28
N ASP A 618 -1.84 -21.22 5.30
CA ASP A 618 -0.94 -20.29 4.61
C ASP A 618 -0.47 -20.86 3.27
N ARG A 619 -1.36 -20.79 2.28
CA ARG A 619 -1.14 -21.40 0.95
C ARG A 619 -1.22 -20.38 -0.17
N HIS A 620 -0.35 -19.38 -0.09
CA HIS A 620 -0.13 -18.38 -1.14
C HIS A 620 0.85 -18.88 -2.22
N SER A 621 1.03 -18.09 -3.28
CA SER A 621 1.79 -18.46 -4.50
C SER A 621 3.23 -18.93 -4.23
N ASP A 622 3.92 -18.36 -3.24
CA ASP A 622 5.32 -18.71 -2.94
C ASP A 622 5.47 -20.05 -2.20
N GLN A 623 4.36 -20.59 -1.69
CA GLN A 623 4.31 -21.89 -1.00
C GLN A 623 4.22 -23.08 -1.94
N TRP A 624 4.45 -22.84 -3.23
CA TRP A 624 4.50 -23.87 -4.25
C TRP A 624 5.74 -23.71 -5.14
N LYS A 625 6.28 -24.86 -5.55
CA LYS A 625 7.06 -25.00 -6.77
C LYS A 625 6.39 -26.02 -7.67
N TRP A 626 6.79 -26.07 -8.93
CA TRP A 626 6.12 -26.90 -9.91
C TRP A 626 7.15 -27.64 -10.75
N ALA A 627 7.08 -28.96 -10.74
CA ALA A 627 7.88 -29.80 -11.63
C ALA A 627 7.24 -29.82 -13.02
N GLU A 628 8.01 -29.48 -14.05
CA GLU A 628 7.57 -29.48 -15.44
C GLU A 628 7.80 -30.84 -16.10
N TYR A 629 6.75 -31.43 -16.68
CA TYR A 629 6.83 -32.65 -17.47
C TYR A 629 6.25 -32.45 -18.87
N GLU A 630 6.92 -33.01 -19.88
CA GLU A 630 6.42 -33.05 -21.25
C GLU A 630 5.65 -34.35 -21.50
N ALA A 631 4.43 -34.22 -22.02
CA ALA A 631 3.54 -35.32 -22.36
C ALA A 631 3.06 -35.15 -23.81
N GLY A 632 3.91 -35.55 -24.76
CA GLY A 632 3.72 -35.23 -26.19
C GLY A 632 3.81 -33.72 -26.41
N ASP A 633 2.79 -33.13 -27.03
CA ASP A 633 2.71 -31.68 -27.26
C ASP A 633 2.23 -30.87 -26.05
N LYS A 634 1.87 -31.54 -24.94
CA LYS A 634 1.38 -30.92 -23.71
C LYS A 634 2.47 -30.84 -22.65
N VAL A 635 2.34 -29.84 -21.77
CA VAL A 635 3.21 -29.65 -20.61
C VAL A 635 2.35 -29.70 -19.35
N VAL A 636 2.68 -30.62 -18.44
CA VAL A 636 1.95 -30.83 -17.19
C VAL A 636 2.82 -30.42 -16.01
N TYR A 637 2.30 -29.54 -15.17
CA TYR A 637 2.93 -29.09 -13.94
C TYR A 637 2.44 -29.90 -12.75
N LYS A 638 3.35 -30.58 -12.05
CA LYS A 638 3.04 -31.24 -10.77
C LYS A 638 3.42 -30.35 -9.59
N PRO A 639 2.54 -30.20 -8.58
CA PRO A 639 2.80 -29.34 -7.45
C PRO A 639 3.84 -29.93 -6.50
N ILE A 640 4.72 -29.06 -6.02
CA ILE A 640 5.66 -29.29 -4.93
C ILE A 640 5.30 -28.30 -3.82
N PRO A 641 4.43 -28.69 -2.87
CA PRO A 641 4.15 -27.90 -1.68
C PRO A 641 5.43 -27.57 -0.91
N LYS A 642 5.53 -26.35 -0.41
CA LYS A 642 6.61 -25.87 0.45
C LYS A 642 6.02 -25.38 1.78
N ASP A 643 6.86 -25.38 2.80
CA ASP A 643 6.64 -24.63 4.05
C ASP A 643 5.30 -24.90 4.73
N ARG A 644 5.22 -26.00 5.49
CA ARG A 644 4.01 -26.36 6.26
C ARG A 644 4.09 -25.93 7.73
N ASP A 645 4.65 -24.75 7.99
CA ASP A 645 4.99 -24.27 9.34
C ASP A 645 3.79 -23.71 10.13
N GLN A 646 2.63 -23.58 9.50
CA GLN A 646 1.36 -23.18 10.14
C GLN A 646 0.47 -24.38 10.53
N ALA A 647 0.92 -25.61 10.29
CA ALA A 647 0.20 -26.82 10.67
C ALA A 647 -0.01 -26.91 12.18
N PHE A 648 -1.19 -27.38 12.59
CA PHE A 648 -1.57 -27.58 13.99
C PHE A 648 -1.57 -26.32 14.87
N SER A 649 -1.87 -25.14 14.29
CA SER A 649 -1.89 -23.87 15.03
C SER A 649 -2.89 -23.80 16.21
N LYS A 650 -2.59 -22.96 17.21
CA LYS A 650 -3.36 -22.78 18.44
C LYS A 650 -3.51 -21.29 18.80
N TYR A 651 -4.63 -20.70 18.40
CA TYR A 651 -5.04 -19.36 18.83
C TYR A 651 -6.04 -19.45 20.00
N ASP A 652 -5.55 -19.26 21.22
CA ASP A 652 -6.32 -19.30 22.48
C ASP A 652 -6.30 -17.93 23.22
N GLY A 653 -6.85 -17.85 24.42
CA GLY A 653 -7.01 -16.58 25.14
C GLY A 653 -8.26 -15.78 24.78
N ALA A 654 -8.67 -14.87 25.67
CA ALA A 654 -9.89 -14.09 25.50
C ALA A 654 -9.83 -13.11 24.32
N ALA A 655 -8.68 -12.47 24.09
CA ALA A 655 -8.50 -11.47 23.05
C ALA A 655 -8.49 -12.10 21.64
N PHE A 656 -7.75 -13.20 21.42
CA PHE A 656 -7.72 -13.83 20.09
C PHE A 656 -9.05 -14.41 19.66
N LYS A 657 -9.92 -14.83 20.59
CA LYS A 657 -11.31 -15.20 20.26
C LYS A 657 -12.10 -14.07 19.58
N LEU A 658 -11.77 -12.81 19.86
CA LEU A 658 -12.36 -11.64 19.20
C LEU A 658 -11.56 -11.24 17.96
N ILE A 659 -10.23 -11.12 18.09
CA ILE A 659 -9.33 -10.63 17.05
C ILE A 659 -9.35 -11.55 15.81
N MET A 660 -9.40 -12.87 15.98
CA MET A 660 -9.43 -13.84 14.87
C MET A 660 -10.75 -13.86 14.08
N ASN A 661 -11.72 -13.01 14.44
CA ASN A 661 -12.90 -12.76 13.61
C ASN A 661 -12.72 -11.58 12.64
N VAL A 662 -11.63 -10.82 12.75
CA VAL A 662 -11.26 -9.75 11.80
C VAL A 662 -11.05 -10.38 10.41
N PRO A 663 -11.75 -9.93 9.35
CA PRO A 663 -11.71 -10.57 8.05
C PRO A 663 -10.31 -10.79 7.47
N ALA A 664 -9.39 -9.85 7.67
CA ALA A 664 -8.02 -9.92 7.17
C ALA A 664 -7.22 -11.12 7.72
N ILE A 665 -7.47 -11.53 8.96
CA ILE A 665 -6.75 -12.63 9.64
C ILE A 665 -7.66 -13.81 9.99
N ARG A 666 -8.92 -13.78 9.54
CA ARG A 666 -9.94 -14.79 9.89
C ARG A 666 -9.59 -16.19 9.39
N HIS A 667 -8.70 -16.27 8.41
CA HIS A 667 -8.21 -17.51 7.84
C HIS A 667 -7.26 -18.27 8.78
N MET A 668 -6.62 -17.58 9.72
CA MET A 668 -5.82 -18.17 10.79
C MET A 668 -6.74 -18.92 11.76
N LYS A 669 -6.76 -20.26 11.68
CA LYS A 669 -7.70 -21.12 12.43
C LYS A 669 -6.99 -22.06 13.38
N THR A 670 -7.45 -22.07 14.63
CA THR A 670 -7.04 -23.06 15.64
C THR A 670 -7.35 -24.48 15.17
N PHE A 671 -6.40 -25.39 15.36
CA PHE A 671 -6.51 -26.80 15.08
C PHE A 671 -7.38 -27.51 16.15
N THR A 672 -8.55 -27.94 15.73
CA THR A 672 -9.59 -28.60 16.55
C THR A 672 -10.06 -29.88 15.87
N GLU A 673 -10.82 -30.76 16.54
CA GLU A 673 -11.33 -32.01 15.92
C GLU A 673 -12.19 -31.77 14.68
N ASP A 674 -12.81 -30.60 14.58
CA ASP A 674 -13.58 -30.16 13.42
C ASP A 674 -12.90 -28.98 12.73
N ILE A 675 -13.05 -28.89 11.40
CA ILE A 675 -12.76 -27.68 10.65
C ILE A 675 -13.98 -26.77 10.72
N SER A 676 -13.95 -25.75 11.59
CA SER A 676 -15.08 -24.83 11.80
C SER A 676 -15.58 -24.14 10.52
N SER A 677 -14.70 -23.89 9.55
CA SER A 677 -15.05 -23.35 8.24
C SER A 677 -13.95 -23.59 7.22
N VAL A 678 -14.18 -24.52 6.27
CA VAL A 678 -13.27 -24.76 5.13
C VAL A 678 -13.11 -23.51 4.27
N LYS A 679 -14.19 -22.72 4.12
CA LYS A 679 -14.17 -21.42 3.41
C LYS A 679 -13.09 -20.50 3.98
N TRP A 680 -13.09 -20.28 5.29
CA TRP A 680 -12.13 -19.34 5.89
C TRP A 680 -10.73 -19.93 5.96
N LEU A 681 -10.59 -21.23 6.27
CA LEU A 681 -9.28 -21.89 6.27
C LEU A 681 -8.59 -21.76 4.90
N ALA A 682 -9.36 -21.89 3.82
CA ALA A 682 -8.86 -21.79 2.45
C ALA A 682 -9.05 -20.39 1.84
N MET A 683 -8.93 -19.32 2.62
CA MET A 683 -9.05 -17.95 2.10
C MET A 683 -7.85 -17.52 1.25
N GLU A 684 -6.63 -17.75 1.72
CA GLU A 684 -5.39 -17.46 0.98
C GLU A 684 -5.30 -18.23 -0.36
N PRO A 685 -5.50 -19.56 -0.40
CA PRO A 685 -5.40 -20.34 -1.64
C PRO A 685 -6.59 -20.16 -2.60
N TYR A 686 -7.71 -19.58 -2.14
CA TYR A 686 -8.95 -19.49 -2.92
C TYR A 686 -8.78 -18.98 -4.36
N PRO A 687 -8.06 -17.87 -4.63
CA PRO A 687 -7.96 -17.36 -6.00
C PRO A 687 -7.14 -18.28 -6.91
N MET A 688 -6.15 -18.98 -6.36
CA MET A 688 -5.31 -19.93 -7.10
C MET A 688 -6.04 -21.25 -7.35
N ASP A 689 -6.78 -21.74 -6.34
CA ASP A 689 -7.62 -22.94 -6.46
C ASP A 689 -8.69 -22.77 -7.55
N LEU A 690 -9.23 -21.56 -7.75
CA LEU A 690 -10.14 -21.26 -8.87
C LEU A 690 -9.48 -21.42 -10.25
N VAL A 691 -8.20 -21.07 -10.40
CA VAL A 691 -7.48 -21.16 -11.67
C VAL A 691 -7.09 -22.61 -11.97
N PHE A 692 -6.39 -23.26 -11.05
CA PHE A 692 -5.84 -24.60 -11.28
C PHE A 692 -6.90 -25.70 -11.31
N LEU A 693 -8.03 -25.49 -10.62
CA LEU A 693 -9.10 -26.49 -10.51
C LEU A 693 -10.37 -26.09 -11.28
N LYS A 694 -10.27 -25.19 -12.27
CA LYS A 694 -11.40 -24.77 -13.12
C LYS A 694 -12.18 -25.96 -13.73
N GLY A 695 -11.46 -27.02 -14.11
CA GLY A 695 -12.02 -28.24 -14.69
C GLY A 695 -12.48 -29.32 -13.69
N ALA A 696 -12.14 -29.20 -12.40
CA ALA A 696 -12.42 -30.26 -11.43
C ALA A 696 -13.91 -30.40 -11.10
N ASP A 697 -14.38 -31.63 -10.91
CA ASP A 697 -15.72 -31.94 -10.39
C ASP A 697 -15.70 -32.36 -8.90
N GLN A 698 -16.88 -32.54 -8.31
CA GLN A 698 -17.00 -32.94 -6.90
C GLN A 698 -16.45 -34.35 -6.65
N THR A 699 -16.60 -35.25 -7.62
CA THR A 699 -16.18 -36.65 -7.52
C THR A 699 -14.66 -36.75 -7.45
N GLU A 700 -13.92 -35.94 -8.19
CA GLU A 700 -12.46 -35.82 -8.11
C GLU A 700 -12.03 -35.44 -6.68
N TRP A 701 -12.68 -34.45 -6.07
CA TRP A 701 -12.41 -34.01 -4.69
C TRP A 701 -12.71 -35.10 -3.66
N GLU A 702 -13.85 -35.75 -3.76
CA GLU A 702 -14.24 -36.84 -2.85
C GLU A 702 -13.31 -38.05 -3.00
N THR A 703 -12.88 -38.35 -4.23
CA THR A 703 -11.96 -39.44 -4.54
C THR A 703 -10.59 -39.21 -3.92
N GLN A 704 -10.02 -38.00 -4.04
CA GLN A 704 -8.73 -37.70 -3.38
C GLN A 704 -8.87 -37.63 -1.85
N ALA A 705 -10.02 -37.22 -1.31
CA ALA A 705 -10.28 -37.27 0.12
C ALA A 705 -10.33 -38.72 0.64
N LYS A 706 -11.01 -39.61 -0.09
CA LYS A 706 -11.07 -41.04 0.21
C LYS A 706 -9.69 -41.69 0.09
N TYR A 707 -8.91 -41.34 -0.94
CA TYR A 707 -7.53 -41.79 -1.10
C TYR A 707 -6.69 -41.49 0.15
N ILE A 708 -6.78 -40.26 0.69
CA ILE A 708 -6.08 -39.88 1.93
C ILE A 708 -6.57 -40.72 3.12
N GLN A 709 -7.88 -40.96 3.24
CA GLN A 709 -8.44 -41.76 4.33
C GLN A 709 -7.93 -43.22 4.31
N GLU A 710 -7.74 -43.79 3.12
CA GLU A 710 -7.32 -45.17 2.92
C GLU A 710 -5.80 -45.37 3.04
N HIS A 711 -5.00 -44.38 2.62
CA HIS A 711 -3.53 -44.53 2.52
C HIS A 711 -2.75 -43.90 3.67
N LEU A 712 -3.37 -43.01 4.47
CA LEU A 712 -2.78 -42.49 5.70
C LEU A 712 -3.40 -43.21 6.90
N THR A 713 -2.79 -44.31 7.34
CA THR A 713 -3.32 -45.08 8.48
C THR A 713 -3.09 -44.36 9.80
N ASP A 714 -3.77 -44.81 10.87
CA ASP A 714 -3.54 -44.25 12.20
C ASP A 714 -2.12 -44.53 12.72
N ALA A 715 -1.53 -45.67 12.32
CA ALA A 715 -0.14 -46.00 12.62
C ALA A 715 0.84 -45.08 11.87
N ASP A 716 0.58 -44.76 10.59
CA ASP A 716 1.41 -43.80 9.85
C ASP A 716 1.38 -42.40 10.51
N ILE A 717 0.22 -41.99 11.04
CA ILE A 717 0.10 -40.75 11.81
C ILE A 717 0.92 -40.84 13.11
N ASP A 718 0.87 -41.96 13.82
CA ASP A 718 1.62 -42.11 15.07
C ASP A 718 3.13 -42.09 14.82
N ASP A 719 3.59 -42.84 13.83
CA ASP A 719 5.01 -42.95 13.45
C ASP A 719 5.58 -41.62 12.96
N ALA A 720 4.80 -40.81 12.24
CA ALA A 720 5.25 -39.50 11.77
C ALA A 720 5.66 -38.55 12.91
N PHE A 721 5.05 -38.68 14.09
CA PHE A 721 5.36 -37.83 15.25
C PHE A 721 6.54 -38.34 16.07
N HIS A 722 7.04 -39.56 15.84
CA HIS A 722 8.29 -40.03 16.44
C HIS A 722 9.53 -39.27 15.92
N ASN A 723 9.43 -38.57 14.80
CA ASN A 723 10.48 -37.68 14.28
C ASN A 723 10.71 -36.42 15.13
N LEU A 724 9.80 -36.11 16.05
CA LEU A 724 9.94 -34.95 16.93
C LEU A 724 11.02 -35.18 17.99
N PRO A 725 11.69 -34.13 18.50
CA PRO A 725 12.56 -34.27 19.67
C PRO A 725 11.84 -34.96 20.84
N LYS A 726 12.53 -35.85 21.55
CA LYS A 726 11.96 -36.64 22.67
C LYS A 726 11.32 -35.73 23.74
N GLU A 727 11.87 -34.54 23.94
CA GLU A 727 11.46 -33.55 24.93
C GLU A 727 10.08 -32.95 24.65
N VAL A 728 9.58 -33.03 23.40
CA VAL A 728 8.28 -32.48 23.00
C VAL A 728 7.22 -33.53 22.75
N GLN A 729 7.55 -34.82 22.84
CA GLN A 729 6.62 -35.95 22.66
C GLN A 729 5.78 -36.18 23.92
N ASP A 730 4.89 -35.23 24.23
CA ASP A 730 4.05 -35.26 25.43
C ASP A 730 2.54 -35.34 25.10
N ASN A 731 1.70 -35.12 26.12
CA ASN A 731 0.23 -35.15 25.98
C ASN A 731 -0.32 -34.16 24.95
N THR A 732 0.38 -33.05 24.66
CA THR A 732 -0.03 -32.11 23.62
C THR A 732 0.09 -32.74 22.24
N ILE A 733 1.15 -33.50 21.99
CA ILE A 733 1.33 -34.26 20.74
C ILE A 733 0.27 -35.36 20.63
N ALA A 734 0.01 -36.10 21.71
CA ALA A 734 -1.06 -37.10 21.75
C ALA A 734 -2.44 -36.49 21.42
N GLU A 735 -2.71 -35.27 21.91
CA GLU A 735 -3.94 -34.55 21.59
C GLU A 735 -4.00 -34.12 20.10
N ILE A 736 -2.89 -33.66 19.52
CA ILE A 736 -2.78 -33.31 18.10
C ILE A 736 -3.05 -34.55 17.22
N GLN A 737 -2.40 -35.68 17.52
CA GLN A 737 -2.59 -36.95 16.81
C GLN A 737 -4.05 -37.39 16.87
N ARG A 738 -4.67 -37.34 18.05
CA ARG A 738 -6.10 -37.68 18.21
C ARG A 738 -7.01 -36.79 17.37
N LYS A 739 -6.80 -35.46 17.42
CA LYS A 739 -7.56 -34.50 16.60
C LYS A 739 -7.39 -34.75 15.10
N LEU A 740 -6.16 -35.04 14.67
CA LEU A 740 -5.83 -35.34 13.27
C LEU A 740 -6.55 -36.61 12.77
N LYS A 741 -6.53 -37.69 13.56
CA LYS A 741 -7.25 -38.94 13.27
C LYS A 741 -8.76 -38.70 13.15
N VAL A 742 -9.36 -37.94 14.08
CA VAL A 742 -10.77 -37.56 14.01
C VAL A 742 -11.08 -36.74 12.75
N ARG A 743 -10.27 -35.71 12.44
CA ARG A 743 -10.45 -34.92 11.21
C ARG A 743 -10.39 -35.78 9.95
N LYS A 744 -9.45 -36.73 9.87
CA LYS A 744 -9.29 -37.64 8.72
C LYS A 744 -10.60 -38.32 8.38
N THR A 745 -11.35 -38.80 9.37
CA THR A 745 -12.66 -39.47 9.14
C THR A 745 -13.72 -38.60 8.47
N LYS A 746 -13.60 -37.26 8.56
CA LYS A 746 -14.58 -36.29 8.04
C LYS A 746 -14.15 -35.66 6.70
N LEU A 747 -12.98 -36.04 6.16
CA LEU A 747 -12.33 -35.32 5.06
C LEU A 747 -13.16 -35.23 3.78
N GLN A 748 -13.89 -36.29 3.40
CA GLN A 748 -14.79 -36.26 2.23
C GLN A 748 -15.88 -35.17 2.36
N SER A 749 -16.43 -34.95 3.56
CA SER A 749 -17.40 -33.88 3.80
C SER A 749 -16.78 -32.49 3.63
N TYR A 750 -15.54 -32.30 4.12
CA TYR A 750 -14.82 -31.05 3.93
C TYR A 750 -14.48 -30.78 2.46
N ALA A 751 -14.15 -31.83 1.70
CA ALA A 751 -13.90 -31.77 0.26
C ALA A 751 -15.14 -31.28 -0.51
N ALA A 752 -16.30 -31.89 -0.26
CA ALA A 752 -17.57 -31.47 -0.86
C ALA A 752 -17.95 -30.03 -0.48
N GLN A 753 -17.81 -29.66 0.80
CA GLN A 753 -18.09 -28.29 1.26
C GLN A 753 -17.18 -27.25 0.58
N TYR A 754 -15.89 -27.56 0.40
CA TYR A 754 -14.97 -26.63 -0.25
C TYR A 754 -15.22 -26.54 -1.76
N TYR A 755 -15.53 -27.67 -2.41
CA TYR A 755 -15.96 -27.67 -3.81
C TYR A 755 -17.15 -26.70 -4.03
N ASP A 756 -18.16 -26.75 -3.16
CA ASP A 756 -19.31 -25.83 -3.24
C ASP A 756 -18.91 -24.35 -3.05
N VAL A 757 -17.86 -24.07 -2.26
CA VAL A 757 -17.29 -22.71 -2.13
C VAL A 757 -16.67 -22.26 -3.46
N LEU A 758 -15.89 -23.12 -4.11
CA LEU A 758 -15.26 -22.84 -5.41
C LEU A 758 -16.30 -22.63 -6.52
N GLN A 759 -17.38 -23.42 -6.53
CA GLN A 759 -18.41 -23.31 -7.56
C GLN A 759 -19.29 -22.06 -7.43
N LYS A 760 -19.26 -21.33 -6.30
CA LYS A 760 -20.14 -20.18 -6.09
C LYS A 760 -19.85 -19.00 -7.04
N LYS A 761 -18.56 -18.74 -7.29
CA LYS A 761 -18.05 -17.69 -8.18
C LYS A 761 -16.93 -18.28 -9.01
N VAL A 762 -17.20 -18.53 -10.28
CA VAL A 762 -16.24 -19.18 -11.17
C VAL A 762 -15.63 -18.12 -12.08
N SER A 763 -14.30 -18.14 -12.17
CA SER A 763 -13.52 -17.33 -13.09
C SER A 763 -12.85 -18.25 -14.10
N LEU A 764 -13.16 -18.06 -15.38
CA LEU A 764 -12.57 -18.77 -16.51
C LEU A 764 -11.83 -17.76 -17.38
N ALA A 765 -10.52 -17.93 -17.52
CA ALA A 765 -9.70 -17.13 -18.42
C ALA A 765 -9.30 -17.95 -19.66
N GLY A 766 -9.30 -17.28 -20.81
CA GLY A 766 -8.72 -17.74 -22.06
C GLY A 766 -7.21 -17.60 -22.08
N THR A 767 -6.65 -17.32 -23.26
CA THR A 767 -5.24 -17.11 -23.50
C THR A 767 -4.97 -15.72 -24.08
N VAL A 768 -3.72 -15.30 -24.14
CA VAL A 768 -3.34 -14.04 -24.81
C VAL A 768 -3.37 -14.13 -26.34
N ASN A 769 -3.87 -15.24 -26.90
CA ASN A 769 -4.11 -15.42 -28.34
C ASN A 769 -5.63 -15.58 -28.55
N PRO A 770 -6.13 -15.54 -29.80
CA PRO A 770 -7.56 -15.54 -30.07
C PRO A 770 -8.26 -16.81 -29.55
N ASP A 771 -9.25 -16.61 -28.69
CA ASP A 771 -10.12 -17.63 -28.12
C ASP A 771 -11.57 -17.44 -28.55
N LYS A 772 -12.29 -18.56 -28.72
CA LYS A 772 -13.74 -18.56 -28.97
C LYS A 772 -14.46 -19.23 -27.80
N PHE A 773 -15.36 -18.50 -27.15
CA PHE A 773 -16.22 -19.02 -26.10
C PHE A 773 -17.65 -19.24 -26.61
N VAL A 774 -18.17 -20.46 -26.45
CA VAL A 774 -19.56 -20.81 -26.73
C VAL A 774 -20.28 -21.07 -25.39
N ILE A 775 -21.31 -20.29 -25.11
CA ILE A 775 -22.08 -20.31 -23.87
C ILE A 775 -23.53 -20.69 -24.19
N THR A 776 -23.94 -21.89 -23.83
CA THR A 776 -25.28 -22.43 -24.12
C THR A 776 -26.11 -22.51 -22.84
N LYS A 777 -27.22 -21.77 -22.79
CA LYS A 777 -28.17 -21.77 -21.66
C LYS A 777 -29.21 -22.88 -21.81
N ASN A 778 -29.25 -23.82 -20.86
CA ASN A 778 -30.13 -24.99 -20.88
C ASN A 778 -30.95 -25.06 -19.58
N GLY A 779 -32.23 -24.66 -19.62
CA GLY A 779 -33.08 -24.66 -18.42
C GLY A 779 -32.47 -23.81 -17.27
N HIS A 780 -32.00 -24.47 -16.21
CA HIS A 780 -31.33 -23.86 -15.04
C HIS A 780 -29.81 -24.12 -14.99
N SER A 781 -29.21 -24.46 -16.13
CA SER A 781 -27.77 -24.65 -16.28
C SER A 781 -27.20 -23.88 -17.47
N VAL A 782 -25.88 -23.74 -17.46
CA VAL A 782 -25.09 -23.09 -18.50
C VAL A 782 -23.93 -24.00 -18.88
N LEU A 783 -23.87 -24.43 -20.13
CA LEU A 783 -22.71 -25.10 -20.72
C LEU A 783 -21.75 -24.03 -21.25
N VAL A 784 -20.48 -24.10 -20.88
CA VAL A 784 -19.42 -23.23 -21.38
C VAL A 784 -18.39 -24.09 -22.09
N GLN A 785 -18.10 -23.74 -23.34
CA GLN A 785 -17.07 -24.36 -24.17
C GLN A 785 -16.06 -23.29 -24.60
N GLN A 786 -14.77 -23.61 -24.56
CA GLN A 786 -13.69 -22.76 -25.07
C GLN A 786 -13.00 -23.48 -26.22
N TYR A 787 -12.82 -22.76 -27.32
CA TYR A 787 -12.14 -23.23 -28.52
C TYR A 787 -10.92 -22.36 -28.79
N LYS A 788 -9.79 -23.00 -29.07
CA LYS A 788 -8.61 -22.34 -29.62
C LYS A 788 -8.81 -22.13 -31.12
N LEU A 789 -8.67 -20.90 -31.58
CA LEU A 789 -8.81 -20.56 -33.00
C LEU A 789 -7.51 -20.88 -33.77
N GLY A 790 -7.63 -21.60 -34.89
CA GLY A 790 -6.52 -21.85 -35.80
C GLY A 790 -6.16 -20.62 -36.64
N LYS A 791 -4.92 -20.54 -37.14
CA LYS A 791 -4.41 -19.39 -37.95
C LYS A 791 -5.28 -19.05 -39.18
N ASN A 792 -5.97 -20.05 -39.75
CA ASN A 792 -6.86 -19.89 -40.91
C ASN A 792 -8.36 -19.90 -40.55
N LYS A 793 -8.72 -19.83 -39.26
CA LYS A 793 -10.12 -19.85 -38.74
C LYS A 793 -10.99 -21.09 -39.09
N ASP A 794 -10.47 -22.06 -39.83
CA ASP A 794 -11.21 -23.26 -40.29
C ASP A 794 -11.02 -24.52 -39.42
N GLN A 795 -10.10 -24.51 -38.46
CA GLN A 795 -9.85 -25.63 -37.54
C GLN A 795 -9.87 -25.12 -36.09
N ASN A 796 -11.02 -25.21 -35.44
CA ASN A 796 -11.20 -24.86 -34.04
C ASN A 796 -11.01 -26.10 -33.16
N GLU A 797 -10.11 -26.02 -32.17
CA GLU A 797 -9.83 -27.12 -31.23
C GLU A 797 -10.56 -26.85 -29.91
N LEU A 798 -11.43 -27.78 -29.47
CA LEU A 798 -12.10 -27.69 -28.16
C LEU A 798 -11.07 -27.95 -27.05
N VAL A 799 -10.82 -26.96 -26.20
CA VAL A 799 -9.79 -27.03 -25.14
C VAL A 799 -10.38 -27.11 -23.73
N PHE A 800 -11.64 -26.68 -23.55
CA PHE A 800 -12.32 -26.74 -22.27
C PHE A 800 -13.84 -26.84 -22.45
N GLU A 801 -14.50 -27.64 -21.61
CA GLU A 801 -15.95 -27.76 -21.56
C GLU A 801 -16.40 -27.99 -20.10
N LYS A 802 -17.44 -27.26 -19.65
CA LYS A 802 -18.06 -27.51 -18.35
C LYS A 802 -19.51 -27.00 -18.27
N THR A 803 -20.37 -27.76 -17.59
CA THR A 803 -21.75 -27.35 -17.26
C THR A 803 -21.84 -26.85 -15.83
N TYR A 804 -22.47 -25.69 -15.64
CA TYR A 804 -22.70 -25.06 -14.34
C TYR A 804 -24.19 -24.94 -14.04
N HIS A 805 -24.57 -25.17 -12.79
CA HIS A 805 -25.98 -25.18 -12.35
C HIS A 805 -26.28 -24.07 -11.34
N ASP A 806 -27.50 -23.50 -11.40
CA ASP A 806 -27.99 -22.45 -10.50
C ASP A 806 -27.94 -22.80 -9.00
N SER A 807 -28.01 -24.10 -8.68
CA SER A 807 -27.96 -24.62 -7.31
C SER A 807 -26.62 -24.31 -6.64
N LYS A 808 -25.52 -24.38 -7.39
CA LYS A 808 -24.15 -24.17 -6.88
C LYS A 808 -23.57 -22.82 -7.31
N THR A 809 -23.78 -22.42 -8.56
CA THR A 809 -23.10 -21.26 -9.15
C THR A 809 -23.98 -20.02 -9.11
N LYS A 810 -23.39 -18.86 -8.78
CA LYS A 810 -24.10 -17.56 -8.78
C LYS A 810 -23.53 -16.59 -9.81
N GLU A 811 -22.23 -16.64 -10.07
CA GLU A 811 -21.57 -15.83 -11.09
C GLU A 811 -20.57 -16.67 -11.91
N LEU A 812 -20.59 -16.46 -13.23
CA LEU A 812 -19.58 -16.92 -14.18
C LEU A 812 -18.88 -15.69 -14.76
N TRP A 813 -17.56 -15.62 -14.64
CA TRP A 813 -16.72 -14.58 -15.23
C TRP A 813 -15.84 -15.22 -16.30
N ILE A 814 -16.01 -14.82 -17.57
CA ILE A 814 -15.32 -15.40 -18.72
C ILE A 814 -14.46 -14.30 -19.35
N TYR A 815 -13.14 -14.46 -19.29
CA TYR A 815 -12.14 -13.48 -19.75
C TYR A 815 -11.48 -13.93 -21.06
N GLY A 816 -11.40 -13.03 -22.03
CA GLY A 816 -10.70 -13.20 -23.32
C GLY A 816 -9.20 -12.89 -23.24
N LEU A 817 -8.84 -11.84 -22.49
CA LEU A 817 -7.48 -11.33 -22.19
C LEU A 817 -6.96 -10.25 -23.15
N GLU A 818 -6.36 -10.60 -24.28
CA GLU A 818 -5.55 -9.65 -25.06
C GLU A 818 -5.73 -9.66 -26.58
N ASP A 819 -6.16 -10.73 -27.24
CA ASP A 819 -6.25 -10.73 -28.72
C ASP A 819 -7.72 -10.61 -29.18
N ASP A 820 -8.00 -10.77 -30.46
CA ASP A 820 -9.36 -10.65 -30.99
C ASP A 820 -10.23 -11.88 -30.63
N ASP A 821 -10.98 -11.80 -29.53
CA ASP A 821 -11.77 -12.91 -29.00
C ASP A 821 -13.22 -12.93 -29.51
N ILE A 822 -13.83 -14.12 -29.53
CA ILE A 822 -15.21 -14.34 -30.00
C ILE A 822 -16.07 -14.95 -28.90
N TYR A 823 -17.17 -14.27 -28.55
CA TYR A 823 -18.19 -14.80 -27.64
C TYR A 823 -19.48 -15.14 -28.39
N GLU A 824 -19.96 -16.37 -28.25
CA GLU A 824 -21.25 -16.83 -28.74
C GLU A 824 -22.13 -17.26 -27.57
N VAL A 825 -23.26 -16.59 -27.37
CA VAL A 825 -24.24 -16.96 -26.33
C VAL A 825 -25.53 -17.39 -26.99
N ALA A 826 -25.95 -18.63 -26.73
CA ALA A 826 -27.12 -19.27 -27.32
C ALA A 826 -27.95 -20.05 -26.28
N GLY A 827 -29.04 -20.66 -26.76
CA GLY A 827 -29.96 -21.48 -25.96
C GLY A 827 -31.15 -20.70 -25.40
N THR A 828 -32.23 -21.43 -25.08
CA THR A 828 -33.51 -20.87 -24.61
C THR A 828 -33.70 -20.96 -23.09
N GLY A 829 -32.69 -21.45 -22.36
CA GLY A 829 -32.73 -21.58 -20.91
C GLY A 829 -32.92 -20.24 -20.16
N ASN A 830 -33.25 -20.34 -18.86
CA ASN A 830 -33.46 -19.19 -17.97
C ASN A 830 -32.69 -19.37 -16.64
N PRO A 831 -31.35 -19.44 -16.67
CA PRO A 831 -30.54 -19.55 -15.47
C PRO A 831 -30.63 -18.27 -14.63
N LYS A 832 -30.52 -18.40 -13.31
CA LYS A 832 -30.44 -17.27 -12.36
C LYS A 832 -29.01 -16.72 -12.25
N MET A 833 -28.01 -17.50 -12.62
CA MET A 833 -26.59 -17.14 -12.68
C MET A 833 -26.34 -15.87 -13.49
N ASN A 834 -25.49 -14.97 -12.99
CA ASN A 834 -24.99 -13.85 -13.79
C ASN A 834 -23.79 -14.30 -14.63
N ILE A 835 -23.87 -14.14 -15.95
CA ILE A 835 -22.81 -14.47 -16.90
C ILE A 835 -22.13 -13.16 -17.30
N ARG A 836 -20.82 -13.07 -17.05
CA ARG A 836 -20.01 -11.90 -17.42
C ARG A 836 -19.02 -12.30 -18.50
N LEU A 837 -19.01 -11.56 -19.59
CA LEU A 837 -18.07 -11.68 -20.68
C LEU A 837 -17.15 -10.45 -20.58
N ILE A 838 -15.85 -10.68 -20.47
CA ILE A 838 -14.83 -9.65 -20.32
C ILE A 838 -13.83 -9.86 -21.46
N GLY A 839 -13.86 -9.00 -22.46
CA GLY A 839 -13.04 -9.13 -23.66
C GLY A 839 -11.57 -8.98 -23.34
N GLY A 840 -11.12 -7.74 -23.22
CA GLY A 840 -9.73 -7.44 -22.93
C GLY A 840 -9.24 -6.34 -23.86
N TYR A 841 -7.92 -6.21 -23.99
CA TYR A 841 -7.37 -5.14 -24.82
C TYR A 841 -7.14 -5.62 -26.27
N ASN A 842 -8.16 -5.58 -27.14
CA ASN A 842 -8.09 -5.61 -28.62
C ASN A 842 -9.53 -5.64 -29.20
N HIS A 843 -9.73 -6.14 -30.43
CA HIS A 843 -11.03 -6.17 -31.10
C HIS A 843 -11.82 -7.45 -30.78
N ASP A 844 -12.78 -7.34 -29.87
CA ASP A 844 -13.64 -8.47 -29.51
C ASP A 844 -14.98 -8.49 -30.24
N THR A 845 -15.49 -9.69 -30.51
CA THR A 845 -16.79 -9.92 -31.14
C THR A 845 -17.77 -10.63 -30.21
N TYR A 846 -18.92 -10.02 -29.95
CA TYR A 846 -19.97 -10.55 -29.08
C TYR A 846 -21.23 -10.87 -29.87
N ASN A 847 -21.53 -12.16 -30.04
CA ASN A 847 -22.75 -12.69 -30.66
C ASN A 847 -23.67 -13.27 -29.57
N VAL A 848 -24.58 -12.45 -29.03
CA VAL A 848 -25.46 -12.82 -27.91
C VAL A 848 -26.91 -12.87 -28.38
N ALA A 849 -27.41 -14.08 -28.64
CA ALA A 849 -28.79 -14.29 -29.08
C ALA A 849 -29.82 -14.01 -27.95
N ASP A 850 -29.51 -14.43 -26.72
CA ASP A 850 -30.29 -14.09 -25.51
C ASP A 850 -29.39 -13.41 -24.48
N GLY A 851 -29.62 -12.12 -24.24
CA GLY A 851 -28.83 -11.29 -23.32
C GLY A 851 -29.31 -11.30 -21.87
N ARG A 852 -30.41 -11.98 -21.54
CA ARG A 852 -30.86 -12.09 -20.14
C ARG A 852 -29.75 -12.68 -19.27
N LYS A 853 -29.44 -12.01 -18.17
CA LYS A 853 -28.34 -12.34 -17.23
C LYS A 853 -26.92 -12.28 -17.83
N VAL A 854 -26.76 -11.81 -19.06
CA VAL A 854 -25.46 -11.60 -19.70
C VAL A 854 -25.04 -10.14 -19.50
N LYS A 855 -23.80 -9.96 -19.04
CA LYS A 855 -23.16 -8.65 -18.87
C LYS A 855 -21.85 -8.63 -19.64
N ILE A 856 -21.66 -7.65 -20.50
CA ILE A 856 -20.45 -7.47 -21.29
C ILE A 856 -19.63 -6.34 -20.67
N TYR A 857 -18.33 -6.57 -20.51
CA TYR A 857 -17.32 -5.64 -20.01
C TYR A 857 -16.20 -5.56 -21.02
N ASP A 858 -15.81 -4.34 -21.37
CA ASP A 858 -14.75 -4.13 -22.35
C ASP A 858 -14.23 -2.70 -22.34
N PHE A 859 -13.05 -2.51 -22.96
CA PHE A 859 -12.43 -1.21 -23.14
C PHE A 859 -13.19 -0.36 -24.18
N LYS A 860 -13.61 0.84 -23.78
CA LYS A 860 -14.33 1.78 -24.66
C LYS A 860 -13.47 2.29 -25.81
N SER A 861 -12.17 2.40 -25.59
CA SER A 861 -11.17 2.77 -26.58
C SER A 861 -11.00 1.75 -27.71
N GLN A 862 -11.45 0.50 -27.55
CA GLN A 862 -11.38 -0.54 -28.57
C GLN A 862 -12.62 -0.56 -29.47
N LYS A 863 -12.44 -0.97 -30.73
CA LYS A 863 -13.48 -0.92 -31.76
C LYS A 863 -14.31 -2.21 -31.83
N ASN A 864 -14.89 -2.65 -30.72
CA ASN A 864 -15.47 -4.01 -30.61
C ASN A 864 -16.82 -4.16 -31.32
N THR A 865 -17.15 -5.39 -31.71
CA THR A 865 -18.39 -5.74 -32.42
C THR A 865 -19.43 -6.29 -31.44
N TYR A 866 -20.58 -5.62 -31.30
CA TYR A 866 -21.63 -6.01 -30.35
C TYR A 866 -22.94 -6.42 -31.03
N ASN A 867 -23.08 -7.69 -31.42
CA ASN A 867 -24.34 -8.31 -31.81
C ASN A 867 -25.07 -8.83 -30.56
N ALA A 868 -25.42 -7.92 -29.65
CA ALA A 868 -25.62 -8.24 -28.24
C ALA A 868 -27.06 -8.10 -27.69
N GLY A 869 -28.10 -8.26 -28.52
CA GLY A 869 -29.51 -8.34 -28.11
C GLY A 869 -29.91 -7.40 -26.95
N ASN A 870 -30.49 -7.99 -25.88
CA ASN A 870 -30.86 -7.31 -24.63
C ASN A 870 -29.81 -7.47 -23.50
N ALA A 871 -28.54 -7.76 -23.84
CA ALA A 871 -27.47 -7.91 -22.85
C ALA A 871 -27.12 -6.55 -22.22
N THR A 872 -26.71 -6.56 -20.95
CA THR A 872 -26.22 -5.33 -20.30
C THR A 872 -24.78 -5.07 -20.73
N LYS A 873 -24.50 -3.90 -21.31
CA LYS A 873 -23.16 -3.49 -21.74
C LYS A 873 -22.58 -2.46 -20.77
N ASN A 874 -21.41 -2.74 -20.20
CA ASN A 874 -20.65 -1.82 -19.35
C ASN A 874 -19.29 -1.57 -20.03
N ILE A 875 -19.28 -0.67 -21.00
CA ILE A 875 -18.11 -0.39 -21.84
C ILE A 875 -17.44 0.88 -21.31
N THR A 876 -16.26 0.73 -20.72
CA THR A 876 -15.53 1.79 -19.99
C THR A 876 -14.03 1.63 -20.22
N ASP A 877 -13.22 2.67 -20.03
CA ASP A 877 -11.75 2.53 -20.05
C ASP A 877 -11.15 2.24 -18.66
N ASP A 878 -11.99 1.84 -17.71
CA ASP A 878 -11.58 1.42 -16.36
C ASP A 878 -10.69 0.17 -16.42
N TYR A 879 -9.39 0.37 -16.16
CA TYR A 879 -8.40 -0.68 -16.36
C TYR A 879 -8.66 -1.89 -15.46
N ASP A 880 -9.00 -1.67 -14.19
CA ASP A 880 -9.19 -2.75 -13.21
C ASP A 880 -10.44 -3.60 -13.50
N ILE A 881 -11.50 -3.01 -14.08
CA ILE A 881 -12.72 -3.74 -14.45
C ILE A 881 -12.49 -4.65 -15.66
N ASN A 882 -11.72 -4.18 -16.64
CA ASN A 882 -11.53 -4.87 -17.92
C ASN A 882 -10.29 -5.77 -17.97
N SER A 883 -9.39 -5.66 -16.99
CA SER A 883 -8.18 -6.46 -16.93
C SER A 883 -8.35 -7.71 -16.08
N TYR A 884 -7.72 -8.81 -16.51
CA TYR A 884 -7.72 -10.04 -15.74
C TYR A 884 -6.74 -9.97 -14.56
N ASN A 885 -7.25 -10.23 -13.37
CA ASN A 885 -6.46 -10.45 -12.16
C ASN A 885 -6.99 -11.69 -11.43
N TYR A 886 -6.18 -12.75 -11.36
CA TYR A 886 -6.59 -13.99 -10.73
C TYR A 886 -6.92 -13.84 -9.22
N LYS A 887 -6.34 -12.84 -8.54
CA LYS A 887 -6.61 -12.50 -7.11
C LYS A 887 -7.90 -11.67 -6.92
N HIS A 888 -8.62 -11.36 -8.00
CA HIS A 888 -9.84 -10.55 -7.94
C HIS A 888 -10.97 -11.19 -7.11
N PRO A 889 -11.31 -12.49 -7.24
CA PRO A 889 -12.35 -13.13 -6.43
C PRO A 889 -12.07 -13.05 -4.93
N LYS A 890 -13.03 -12.53 -4.14
CA LYS A 890 -12.95 -12.50 -2.66
C LYS A 890 -14.27 -12.89 -1.99
N TYR A 891 -14.19 -13.34 -0.74
CA TYR A 891 -15.35 -13.67 0.06
C TYR A 891 -16.08 -12.43 0.60
N ASN A 892 -17.40 -12.57 0.78
CA ASN A 892 -18.15 -11.66 1.63
C ASN A 892 -17.82 -11.93 3.11
N SER A 893 -17.81 -10.88 3.93
CA SER A 893 -17.41 -10.92 5.33
C SER A 893 -18.29 -10.07 6.23
N PHE A 894 -18.47 -10.51 7.47
CA PHE A 894 -19.09 -9.74 8.56
C PHE A 894 -18.09 -9.62 9.72
N ALA A 895 -18.00 -8.43 10.32
CA ALA A 895 -17.15 -8.14 11.48
C ALA A 895 -17.82 -7.12 12.41
N GLY A 896 -17.59 -7.23 13.72
CA GLY A 896 -18.13 -6.30 14.71
C GLY A 896 -17.10 -5.94 15.77
N TYR A 897 -17.03 -4.66 16.15
CA TYR A 897 -16.02 -4.11 17.05
C TYR A 897 -16.65 -3.23 18.14
N PRO A 898 -16.14 -3.24 19.38
CA PRO A 898 -16.52 -2.25 20.38
C PRO A 898 -15.99 -0.84 20.00
N ASN A 899 -16.66 0.20 20.48
CA ASN A 899 -16.30 1.62 20.26
C ASN A 899 -16.42 2.40 21.59
N LEU A 900 -15.40 3.18 21.95
CA LEU A 900 -15.34 3.98 23.19
C LEU A 900 -14.86 5.41 22.91
N ASP A 901 -15.51 6.42 23.47
CA ASP A 901 -15.18 7.86 23.31
C ASP A 901 -15.55 8.66 24.59
N TYR A 902 -15.03 9.87 24.78
CA TYR A 902 -15.36 10.75 25.91
C TYR A 902 -15.34 12.24 25.56
N ASN A 903 -16.37 12.97 25.96
CA ASN A 903 -16.30 14.43 26.07
C ASN A 903 -17.15 14.98 27.23
N PRO A 904 -16.89 16.20 27.75
CA PRO A 904 -17.57 16.71 28.93
C PRO A 904 -19.08 16.95 28.78
N ASP A 905 -19.57 17.16 27.55
CA ASP A 905 -20.99 17.41 27.28
C ASP A 905 -21.78 16.09 27.11
N ASP A 906 -21.16 15.03 26.56
CA ASP A 906 -21.78 13.72 26.29
C ASP A 906 -21.43 12.62 27.30
N GLY A 907 -20.41 12.84 28.13
CA GLY A 907 -19.86 11.85 29.05
C GLY A 907 -19.03 10.78 28.33
N VAL A 908 -18.96 9.58 28.92
CA VAL A 908 -18.41 8.39 28.27
C VAL A 908 -19.43 7.86 27.26
N ILE A 909 -18.98 7.55 26.05
CA ILE A 909 -19.76 6.97 24.97
C ILE A 909 -19.31 5.52 24.78
N VAL A 910 -20.24 4.57 24.93
CA VAL A 910 -19.98 3.14 24.76
C VAL A 910 -20.81 2.63 23.59
N GLY A 911 -20.21 1.93 22.64
CA GLY A 911 -20.90 1.48 21.44
C GLY A 911 -20.31 0.26 20.76
N VAL A 912 -20.95 -0.13 19.67
CA VAL A 912 -20.54 -1.22 18.77
C VAL A 912 -20.61 -0.74 17.32
N LEU A 913 -19.62 -1.11 16.51
CA LEU A 913 -19.59 -0.93 15.06
C LEU A 913 -19.61 -2.29 14.38
N ALA A 914 -20.68 -2.62 13.66
CA ALA A 914 -20.83 -3.82 12.85
C ALA A 914 -20.70 -3.49 11.35
N ASN A 915 -19.88 -4.25 10.63
CA ASN A 915 -19.59 -4.09 9.21
C ASN A 915 -19.92 -5.38 8.45
N TYR A 916 -20.76 -5.29 7.42
CA TYR A 916 -20.96 -6.33 6.42
C TYR A 916 -20.41 -5.88 5.07
N THR A 917 -19.44 -6.61 4.54
CA THR A 917 -18.75 -6.31 3.28
C THR A 917 -19.05 -7.39 2.24
N VAL A 918 -19.45 -6.97 1.05
CA VAL A 918 -19.73 -7.84 -0.09
C VAL A 918 -18.73 -7.55 -1.20
N ASN A 919 -18.16 -8.63 -1.75
CA ASN A 919 -17.08 -8.57 -2.72
C ASN A 919 -17.48 -9.33 -4.00
N ASN A 920 -18.17 -8.68 -4.93
CA ASN A 920 -18.52 -9.20 -6.25
C ASN A 920 -17.56 -8.62 -7.32
N PHE A 921 -17.94 -8.74 -8.59
CA PHE A 921 -17.09 -8.35 -9.74
C PHE A 921 -16.71 -6.87 -9.76
N ILE A 922 -17.67 -5.93 -9.70
CA ILE A 922 -17.33 -4.50 -9.68
C ILE A 922 -16.91 -4.11 -8.26
N ARG A 923 -15.68 -3.63 -8.07
CA ARG A 923 -15.11 -3.46 -6.73
C ARG A 923 -14.04 -2.37 -6.67
N ASP A 924 -14.12 -1.49 -5.68
CA ASP A 924 -13.08 -0.47 -5.40
C ASP A 924 -13.18 0.09 -3.95
N PRO A 925 -12.61 -0.55 -2.90
CA PRO A 925 -11.97 -1.88 -2.83
C PRO A 925 -12.94 -3.01 -2.43
N TYR A 926 -14.23 -2.71 -2.24
CA TYR A 926 -15.34 -3.65 -2.03
C TYR A 926 -16.50 -3.31 -3.00
N THR A 927 -17.47 -4.21 -3.22
CA THR A 927 -18.65 -3.90 -4.05
C THR A 927 -19.68 -3.13 -3.25
N GLN A 928 -19.95 -3.57 -2.03
CA GLN A 928 -20.78 -2.83 -1.09
C GLN A 928 -20.33 -3.06 0.35
N ARG A 929 -20.50 -2.04 1.18
CA ARG A 929 -20.22 -2.10 2.61
C ARG A 929 -21.38 -1.49 3.37
N HIS A 930 -21.86 -2.23 4.36
CA HIS A 930 -22.90 -1.81 5.29
C HIS A 930 -22.28 -1.67 6.67
N SER A 931 -22.32 -0.48 7.24
CA SER A 931 -21.76 -0.15 8.55
C SER A 931 -22.88 0.29 9.48
N LEU A 932 -23.06 -0.40 10.60
CA LEU A 932 -24.03 -0.08 11.63
C LEU A 932 -23.29 0.27 12.92
N LYS A 933 -23.39 1.53 13.37
CA LYS A 933 -22.83 2.01 14.64
C LYS A 933 -23.96 2.26 15.63
N ALA A 934 -23.90 1.63 16.79
CA ALA A 934 -24.82 1.86 17.90
C ALA A 934 -24.03 2.42 19.09
N ASN A 935 -24.43 3.58 19.62
CA ASN A 935 -23.78 4.25 20.75
C ASN A 935 -24.78 4.49 21.89
N PHE A 936 -24.28 4.41 23.11
CA PHE A 936 -24.91 4.83 24.35
C PHE A 936 -24.12 5.98 24.99
N TYR A 937 -24.81 7.06 25.37
CA TYR A 937 -24.23 8.28 25.92
C TYR A 937 -24.54 8.36 27.42
N THR A 938 -23.52 8.27 28.27
CA THR A 938 -23.70 8.17 29.73
C THR A 938 -24.23 9.46 30.37
N ALA A 939 -23.89 10.65 29.84
CA ALA A 939 -24.34 11.91 30.43
C ALA A 939 -25.85 12.17 30.30
N THR A 940 -26.51 11.51 29.35
CA THR A 940 -27.94 11.71 29.08
C THR A 940 -28.77 10.44 29.10
N ALA A 941 -28.12 9.27 29.19
CA ALA A 941 -28.71 7.97 28.90
C ALA A 941 -29.39 7.93 27.52
N GLY A 942 -28.82 8.65 26.55
CA GLY A 942 -29.25 8.67 25.15
C GLY A 942 -28.69 7.49 24.36
N PHE A 943 -29.35 7.15 23.26
CA PHE A 943 -28.86 6.17 22.29
C PHE A 943 -28.87 6.78 20.90
N SER A 944 -27.90 6.40 20.07
CA SER A 944 -27.91 6.70 18.64
C SER A 944 -27.58 5.47 17.80
N LEU A 945 -28.27 5.34 16.68
CA LEU A 945 -28.01 4.35 15.65
C LEU A 945 -27.59 5.08 14.36
N THR A 946 -26.47 4.70 13.77
CA THR A 946 -26.00 5.21 12.48
C THR A 946 -25.82 4.05 11.53
N TYR A 947 -26.47 4.11 10.38
CA TYR A 947 -26.26 3.17 9.28
C TYR A 947 -25.62 3.91 8.11
N LYS A 948 -24.59 3.31 7.51
CA LYS A 948 -23.98 3.75 6.25
C LYS A 948 -23.89 2.58 5.29
N GLY A 949 -24.58 2.66 4.16
CA GLY A 949 -24.43 1.77 3.02
C GLY A 949 -23.63 2.46 1.93
N VAL A 950 -22.57 1.84 1.44
CA VAL A 950 -21.78 2.32 0.30
C VAL A 950 -21.80 1.23 -0.77
N PHE A 951 -22.21 1.56 -1.99
CA PHE A 951 -22.29 0.66 -3.14
C PHE A 951 -21.39 1.22 -4.25
N LYS A 952 -20.27 0.56 -4.52
CA LYS A 952 -19.22 1.06 -5.40
C LYS A 952 -19.61 0.96 -6.87
N LYS A 953 -19.36 2.03 -7.63
CA LYS A 953 -19.61 2.14 -9.08
C LYS A 953 -21.00 1.60 -9.49
N ALA A 954 -22.02 1.81 -8.64
CA ALA A 954 -23.35 1.25 -8.81
C ALA A 954 -24.17 1.94 -9.91
N ILE A 955 -23.87 3.21 -10.21
CA ILE A 955 -24.60 4.03 -11.19
C ILE A 955 -23.60 4.69 -12.15
N SER A 956 -23.38 4.10 -13.32
CA SER A 956 -22.50 4.66 -14.38
C SER A 956 -21.12 5.11 -13.88
N GLY A 957 -20.46 4.29 -13.05
CA GLY A 957 -19.15 4.60 -12.46
C GLY A 957 -19.19 5.42 -11.16
N TRP A 958 -20.35 5.96 -10.78
CA TRP A 958 -20.57 6.63 -9.50
C TRP A 958 -20.95 5.64 -8.40
N ASP A 959 -20.48 5.91 -7.20
CA ASP A 959 -20.91 5.21 -5.99
C ASP A 959 -22.32 5.66 -5.61
N PHE A 960 -23.16 4.73 -5.18
CA PHE A 960 -24.41 5.04 -4.50
C PHE A 960 -24.20 4.86 -3.01
N ASN A 961 -24.60 5.83 -2.19
CA ASN A 961 -24.54 5.74 -0.75
C ASN A 961 -25.91 5.94 -0.12
N LEU A 962 -26.09 5.33 1.04
CA LEU A 962 -27.29 5.48 1.85
C LEU A 962 -26.89 5.70 3.31
N ASP A 963 -27.08 6.91 3.80
CA ASP A 963 -26.88 7.25 5.19
C ASP A 963 -28.24 7.28 5.92
N ALA A 964 -28.28 6.69 7.12
CA ALA A 964 -29.42 6.83 8.02
C ALA A 964 -28.96 7.03 9.45
N PHE A 965 -29.64 7.91 10.18
CA PHE A 965 -29.31 8.25 11.56
C PHE A 965 -30.57 8.32 12.40
N TYR A 966 -30.53 7.74 13.58
CA TYR A 966 -31.63 7.76 14.53
C TYR A 966 -31.10 8.02 15.94
N THR A 967 -31.82 8.83 16.71
CA THR A 967 -31.54 9.05 18.14
C THR A 967 -32.80 8.85 18.97
N THR A 968 -32.60 8.44 20.22
CA THR A 968 -33.69 8.45 21.21
C THR A 968 -33.97 9.87 21.69
N PRO A 969 -35.16 10.13 22.29
CA PRO A 969 -35.49 11.44 22.85
C PRO A 969 -34.58 11.93 23.99
N ARG A 970 -33.62 11.12 24.44
CA ARG A 970 -32.63 11.51 25.45
C ARG A 970 -31.32 12.02 24.86
N PHE A 971 -31.09 11.86 23.55
CA PHE A 971 -29.99 12.51 22.87
C PHE A 971 -30.12 14.02 22.98
N SER A 972 -29.01 14.73 23.19
CA SER A 972 -29.05 16.18 23.43
C SER A 972 -28.07 16.95 22.57
N GLN A 973 -28.45 18.18 22.26
CA GLN A 973 -27.61 19.23 21.69
C GLN A 973 -27.70 20.44 22.62
N ASN A 974 -26.64 21.24 22.76
CA ASN A 974 -26.73 22.43 23.59
C ASN A 974 -27.35 23.60 22.82
N PHE A 975 -27.97 24.54 23.54
CA PHE A 975 -28.45 25.81 23.01
C PHE A 975 -28.42 26.91 24.07
N PHE A 976 -27.78 28.03 23.74
CA PHE A 976 -27.61 29.20 24.63
C PHE A 976 -28.28 30.47 24.10
N GLY A 977 -28.99 30.39 22.96
CA GLY A 977 -29.63 31.53 22.30
C GLY A 977 -29.03 31.83 20.92
N LEU A 978 -29.78 32.53 20.06
CA LEU A 978 -29.33 33.01 18.76
C LEU A 978 -28.63 34.36 18.92
N SER A 979 -27.47 34.35 19.57
CA SER A 979 -26.66 35.55 19.78
C SER A 979 -25.18 35.20 19.87
N ASN A 980 -24.34 36.11 19.35
CA ASN A 980 -22.89 36.11 19.55
C ASN A 980 -22.50 36.49 20.98
N GLU A 981 -23.38 37.14 21.74
CA GLU A 981 -23.17 37.61 23.11
C GLU A 981 -24.06 36.89 24.13
N SER A 982 -24.57 35.70 23.80
CA SER A 982 -25.36 34.88 24.73
C SER A 982 -24.65 34.65 26.06
N GLU A 983 -25.36 34.87 27.16
CA GLU A 983 -24.84 34.72 28.52
C GLU A 983 -24.73 33.25 28.93
N TYR A 984 -23.70 32.93 29.71
CA TYR A 984 -23.55 31.63 30.37
C TYR A 984 -22.74 31.82 31.65
N ASP A 985 -23.43 31.74 32.78
CA ASP A 985 -22.78 31.69 34.08
C ASP A 985 -22.54 30.24 34.49
N LYS A 986 -21.27 29.85 34.57
CA LYS A 986 -20.89 28.48 34.90
C LYS A 986 -21.13 28.14 36.38
N GLU A 987 -21.10 29.13 37.27
CA GLU A 987 -21.26 28.94 38.72
C GLU A 987 -22.74 28.83 39.09
N ASP A 988 -23.59 29.60 38.41
CA ASP A 988 -25.02 29.69 38.73
C ASP A 988 -25.94 28.88 37.79
N THR A 989 -25.43 28.37 36.66
CA THR A 989 -26.25 27.62 35.69
C THR A 989 -25.87 26.13 35.63
N GLU A 990 -26.81 25.27 36.00
CA GLU A 990 -26.69 23.83 35.78
C GLU A 990 -26.51 23.52 34.28
N ARG A 991 -25.58 22.62 33.93
CA ARG A 991 -25.30 22.24 32.52
C ARG A 991 -26.54 21.80 31.76
N GLU A 992 -27.47 21.20 32.48
CA GLU A 992 -28.74 20.68 32.03
C GLU A 992 -29.67 21.77 31.48
N TYR A 993 -29.61 22.99 31.99
CA TYR A 993 -30.45 24.11 31.58
C TYR A 993 -30.37 24.39 30.08
N ASN A 994 -29.16 24.35 29.50
CA ASN A 994 -28.92 24.59 28.07
C ASN A 994 -29.03 23.34 27.18
N ARG A 995 -29.29 22.15 27.74
CA ARG A 995 -29.38 20.91 26.95
C ARG A 995 -30.77 20.74 26.35
N ALA A 996 -30.85 20.86 25.03
CA ALA A 996 -32.03 20.52 24.25
C ALA A 996 -32.06 19.02 23.96
N ARG A 997 -33.06 18.31 24.45
CA ARG A 997 -33.27 16.89 24.14
C ARG A 997 -34.01 16.75 22.82
N ILE A 998 -33.42 16.04 21.86
CA ILE A 998 -33.92 15.97 20.48
C ILE A 998 -33.92 14.52 20.00
N SER A 999 -35.10 14.04 19.63
CA SER A 999 -35.25 12.82 18.82
C SER A 999 -35.04 13.20 17.37
N LYS A 1000 -34.07 12.59 16.70
CA LYS A 1000 -33.73 12.84 15.29
C LYS A 1000 -33.87 11.55 14.50
N PHE A 1001 -34.47 11.64 13.34
CA PHE A 1001 -34.40 10.63 12.28
C PHE A 1001 -33.92 11.32 11.00
N ASN A 1002 -32.88 10.80 10.36
CA ASN A 1002 -32.38 11.28 9.08
C ASN A 1002 -32.22 10.09 8.14
N PHE A 1003 -32.65 10.27 6.89
CA PHE A 1003 -32.46 9.34 5.79
C PHE A 1003 -31.93 10.11 4.58
N ALA A 1004 -30.76 9.71 4.07
CA ALA A 1004 -30.03 10.50 3.08
C ALA A 1004 -29.34 9.64 2.00
N PRO A 1005 -30.07 9.25 0.93
CA PRO A 1005 -29.45 8.63 -0.23
C PRO A 1005 -28.60 9.64 -1.00
N SER A 1006 -27.48 9.19 -1.57
CA SER A 1006 -26.59 10.03 -2.37
C SER A 1006 -25.88 9.26 -3.48
N ILE A 1007 -25.35 10.00 -4.45
CA ILE A 1007 -24.36 9.51 -5.39
C ILE A 1007 -23.04 10.24 -5.16
N SER A 1008 -21.91 9.56 -5.30
CA SER A 1008 -20.59 10.18 -5.14
C SER A 1008 -19.53 9.61 -6.07
N GLN A 1009 -18.54 10.41 -6.41
CA GLN A 1009 -17.36 9.98 -7.15
C GLN A 1009 -16.12 10.58 -6.53
N LYS A 1010 -15.02 9.82 -6.54
CA LYS A 1010 -13.68 10.30 -6.19
C LYS A 1010 -12.75 10.07 -7.39
N SER A 1011 -12.08 11.10 -7.86
CA SER A 1011 -11.13 11.05 -8.98
C SER A 1011 -9.75 10.54 -8.54
N TRP A 1012 -8.91 10.18 -9.52
CA TRP A 1012 -7.49 9.84 -9.32
C TRP A 1012 -6.72 10.91 -8.53
N MET A 1013 -7.04 12.18 -8.75
CA MET A 1013 -6.42 13.35 -8.11
C MET A 1013 -7.06 13.73 -6.77
N ASN A 1014 -7.77 12.80 -6.11
CA ASN A 1014 -8.43 13.01 -4.82
C ASN A 1014 -9.55 14.08 -4.79
N LEU A 1015 -10.02 14.57 -5.93
CA LEU A 1015 -11.25 15.38 -6.00
C LEU A 1015 -12.47 14.49 -5.77
N SER A 1016 -13.37 14.91 -4.89
CA SER A 1016 -14.60 14.19 -4.55
C SER A 1016 -15.84 15.05 -4.78
N HIS A 1017 -16.86 14.45 -5.39
CA HIS A 1017 -18.18 15.05 -5.60
C HIS A 1017 -19.24 14.16 -4.95
N GLN A 1018 -20.20 14.75 -4.25
CA GLN A 1018 -21.33 14.03 -3.68
C GLN A 1018 -22.62 14.84 -3.84
N PHE A 1019 -23.66 14.20 -4.38
CA PHE A 1019 -25.02 14.75 -4.48
C PHE A 1019 -25.93 13.91 -3.59
N GLN A 1020 -26.53 14.54 -2.59
CA GLN A 1020 -27.31 13.87 -1.55
C GLN A 1020 -28.71 14.49 -1.45
N LEU A 1021 -29.73 13.65 -1.35
CA LEU A 1021 -31.07 14.06 -0.94
C LEU A 1021 -31.23 13.72 0.53
N THR A 1022 -31.94 14.55 1.30
CA THR A 1022 -32.10 14.35 2.74
C THR A 1022 -33.55 14.43 3.14
N PHE A 1023 -33.99 13.53 4.00
CA PHE A 1023 -35.22 13.64 4.78
C PHE A 1023 -34.84 13.65 6.26
N GLU A 1024 -35.38 14.61 7.02
CA GLU A 1024 -35.13 14.74 8.47
C GLU A 1024 -36.46 14.87 9.21
N ASP A 1025 -36.64 14.13 10.30
CA ASP A 1025 -37.71 14.33 11.28
C ASP A 1025 -37.08 14.59 12.65
N ASN A 1026 -37.33 15.78 13.19
CA ASN A 1026 -36.76 16.24 14.44
C ASN A 1026 -37.89 16.62 15.40
N LYS A 1027 -37.82 16.11 16.63
CA LYS A 1027 -38.75 16.47 17.71
C LYS A 1027 -37.99 16.82 18.98
N VAL A 1028 -38.19 18.05 19.45
CA VAL A 1028 -37.60 18.55 20.69
C VAL A 1028 -38.50 18.20 21.88
N GLN A 1029 -37.92 17.69 22.96
CA GLN A 1029 -38.66 17.43 24.18
C GLN A 1029 -38.96 18.75 24.92
N ARG A 1030 -40.25 19.02 25.17
CA ARG A 1030 -40.66 20.17 26.00
C ARG A 1030 -40.44 19.88 27.48
N LYS A 1031 -39.67 20.75 28.16
CA LYS A 1031 -39.38 20.69 29.59
C LYS A 1031 -39.32 22.11 30.15
N ALA A 1032 -40.03 22.38 31.24
CA ALA A 1032 -40.20 23.73 31.78
C ALA A 1032 -38.90 24.35 32.33
N ASP A 1033 -38.00 23.51 32.85
CA ASP A 1033 -36.70 23.83 33.46
C ASP A 1033 -35.57 24.03 32.43
N ARG A 1034 -35.87 24.10 31.13
CA ARG A 1034 -34.85 24.22 30.07
C ARG A 1034 -34.93 25.57 29.38
N PHE A 1035 -33.76 26.10 29.02
CA PHE A 1035 -33.60 27.35 28.29
C PHE A 1035 -34.44 27.37 27.00
N ILE A 1036 -34.49 26.26 26.27
CA ILE A 1036 -35.28 26.13 25.04
C ILE A 1036 -36.80 26.35 25.21
N ASN A 1037 -37.35 26.20 26.42
CA ASN A 1037 -38.77 26.43 26.67
C ASN A 1037 -39.06 27.88 27.11
N GLN A 1038 -38.02 28.64 27.45
CA GLN A 1038 -38.10 30.02 27.94
C GLN A 1038 -37.59 31.04 26.90
N SER A 1039 -36.72 30.62 25.99
CA SER A 1039 -36.08 31.50 25.01
C SER A 1039 -37.04 31.93 23.90
N PRO A 1040 -37.10 33.25 23.57
CA PRO A 1040 -37.88 33.75 22.44
C PRO A 1040 -37.32 33.33 21.07
N ASP A 1041 -36.08 32.85 21.01
CA ASP A 1041 -35.43 32.37 19.79
C ASP A 1041 -35.94 30.99 19.34
N VAL A 1042 -36.70 30.30 20.19
CA VAL A 1042 -37.20 28.95 19.93
C VAL A 1042 -38.67 29.00 19.50
N ARG A 1043 -38.94 28.64 18.24
CA ARG A 1043 -40.30 28.58 17.71
C ARG A 1043 -41.07 27.42 18.36
N PRO A 1044 -42.28 27.63 18.92
CA PRO A 1044 -43.02 26.56 19.62
C PRO A 1044 -43.28 25.30 18.78
N GLY A 1045 -43.26 25.41 17.45
CA GLY A 1045 -43.43 24.28 16.53
C GLY A 1045 -42.42 23.15 16.75
N VAL A 1046 -41.20 23.44 17.22
CA VAL A 1046 -40.15 22.43 17.42
C VAL A 1046 -40.47 21.34 18.45
N PHE A 1047 -41.46 21.60 19.32
CA PHE A 1047 -41.93 20.61 20.31
C PHE A 1047 -42.85 19.54 19.68
N ASN A 1048 -43.33 19.79 18.47
CA ASN A 1048 -43.97 18.82 17.59
C ASN A 1048 -42.93 18.20 16.63
N SER A 1049 -43.28 17.13 15.94
CA SER A 1049 -42.44 16.56 14.87
C SER A 1049 -42.30 17.58 13.74
N GLN A 1050 -41.06 17.93 13.41
CA GLN A 1050 -40.70 18.84 12.32
C GLN A 1050 -39.99 18.06 11.22
N GLN A 1051 -40.63 17.99 10.06
CA GLN A 1051 -40.15 17.24 8.91
C GLN A 1051 -39.53 18.16 7.87
N PHE A 1052 -38.35 17.82 7.39
CA PHE A 1052 -37.61 18.57 6.37
C PHE A 1052 -37.23 17.65 5.23
N VAL A 1053 -37.27 18.20 4.02
CA VAL A 1053 -36.65 17.60 2.83
C VAL A 1053 -35.57 18.53 2.31
N GLY A 1054 -34.52 17.98 1.74
CA GLY A 1054 -33.38 18.78 1.28
C GLY A 1054 -32.57 18.13 0.18
N ALA A 1055 -31.74 18.95 -0.44
CA ALA A 1055 -30.76 18.58 -1.45
C ALA A 1055 -29.43 19.21 -1.09
N ASN A 1056 -28.37 18.42 -1.17
CA ASN A 1056 -27.05 18.74 -0.70
C ASN A 1056 -26.01 18.38 -1.78
N TYR A 1057 -25.08 19.30 -2.03
CA TYR A 1057 -23.91 19.04 -2.85
C TYR A 1057 -22.64 19.27 -2.03
N THR A 1058 -21.72 18.31 -2.06
CA THR A 1058 -20.41 18.41 -1.42
C THR A 1058 -19.30 18.23 -2.45
N PHE A 1059 -18.40 19.21 -2.54
CA PHE A 1059 -17.13 19.13 -3.23
C PHE A 1059 -16.01 19.02 -2.19
N GLY A 1060 -15.03 18.15 -2.44
CA GLY A 1060 -13.92 17.93 -1.52
C GLY A 1060 -12.60 17.64 -2.23
N TYR A 1061 -11.50 18.01 -1.57
CA TYR A 1061 -10.13 17.66 -1.93
C TYR A 1061 -9.35 17.41 -0.65
N LYS A 1062 -8.56 16.33 -0.61
CA LYS A 1062 -7.70 16.03 0.53
C LYS A 1062 -6.42 15.35 0.10
N ASN A 1063 -5.29 15.88 0.55
CA ASN A 1063 -3.97 15.30 0.38
C ASN A 1063 -3.11 15.58 1.62
N ALA A 1064 -2.26 14.63 2.00
CA ALA A 1064 -1.30 14.78 3.09
C ALA A 1064 -0.14 13.81 2.90
N ASP A 1065 1.08 14.26 3.19
CA ASP A 1065 2.31 13.43 3.19
C ASP A 1065 2.25 12.29 4.22
N ASN A 1066 1.70 12.55 5.39
CA ASN A 1066 1.52 11.57 6.46
C ASN A 1066 0.12 11.69 7.06
N THR A 1067 -0.53 10.56 7.32
CA THR A 1067 -1.92 10.58 7.81
C THR A 1067 -2.08 10.81 9.32
N ALA A 1068 -1.06 10.49 10.12
CA ALA A 1068 -1.09 10.63 11.57
C ALA A 1068 -0.55 11.98 12.04
N PHE A 1069 0.52 12.47 11.40
CA PHE A 1069 1.10 13.79 11.65
C PHE A 1069 1.51 14.43 10.32
N PRO A 1070 0.56 15.07 9.60
CA PRO A 1070 0.87 15.74 8.33
C PRO A 1070 1.91 16.85 8.55
N THR A 1071 2.98 16.86 7.76
CA THR A 1071 3.93 17.98 7.71
C THR A 1071 3.67 18.87 6.49
N LEU A 1072 3.06 18.31 5.44
CA LEU A 1072 2.53 19.00 4.28
C LEU A 1072 1.16 18.41 3.95
N GLY A 1073 0.10 19.21 4.08
CA GLY A 1073 -1.25 18.73 3.79
C GLY A 1073 -2.25 19.83 3.48
N LEU A 1074 -3.25 19.49 2.67
CA LEU A 1074 -4.36 20.35 2.30
C LEU A 1074 -5.67 19.57 2.37
N GLU A 1075 -6.65 20.12 3.08
CA GLU A 1075 -8.04 19.66 3.04
C GLU A 1075 -8.93 20.85 2.66
N PHE A 1076 -9.67 20.71 1.57
CA PHE A 1076 -10.66 21.68 1.13
C PHE A 1076 -12.02 20.99 1.01
N MET A 1077 -13.06 21.59 1.59
CA MET A 1077 -14.43 21.11 1.45
C MET A 1077 -15.37 22.29 1.27
N LEU A 1078 -16.26 22.18 0.30
CA LEU A 1078 -17.36 23.11 0.05
C LEU A 1078 -18.66 22.31 0.02
N ASN A 1079 -19.65 22.74 0.81
CA ASN A 1079 -20.93 22.09 0.93
C ASN A 1079 -22.05 23.12 0.75
N ALA A 1080 -23.01 22.84 -0.12
CA ALA A 1080 -24.24 23.62 -0.28
C ALA A 1080 -25.43 22.72 0.02
N ASP A 1081 -26.25 23.10 1.00
CA ASP A 1081 -27.32 22.30 1.59
C ASP A 1081 -28.60 23.13 1.62
N TRP A 1082 -29.53 22.82 0.73
CA TRP A 1082 -30.84 23.45 0.69
C TRP A 1082 -31.88 22.56 1.39
N LYS A 1083 -32.71 23.16 2.25
CA LYS A 1083 -33.74 22.46 3.02
C LYS A 1083 -35.06 23.22 3.00
N ALA A 1084 -36.17 22.50 2.97
CA ALA A 1084 -37.52 23.01 3.10
C ALA A 1084 -38.32 22.21 4.13
N THR A 1085 -39.19 22.88 4.88
CA THR A 1085 -40.15 22.23 5.78
C THR A 1085 -41.25 21.56 4.96
N LEU A 1086 -41.56 20.30 5.26
CA LEU A 1086 -42.52 19.52 4.45
C LEU A 1086 -43.96 20.03 4.58
N SER A 1087 -44.35 20.51 5.77
CA SER A 1087 -45.69 21.08 6.03
C SER A 1087 -45.87 22.48 5.45
N ASP A 1088 -44.79 23.18 5.12
CA ASP A 1088 -44.80 24.52 4.55
C ASP A 1088 -43.51 24.77 3.76
N PHE A 1089 -43.56 24.46 2.47
CA PHE A 1089 -42.38 24.50 1.59
C PHE A 1089 -41.85 25.93 1.37
N ASN A 1090 -42.66 26.96 1.67
CA ASN A 1090 -42.21 28.36 1.65
C ASN A 1090 -41.20 28.63 2.77
N LYS A 1091 -41.22 27.85 3.86
CA LYS A 1091 -40.16 27.81 4.86
C LYS A 1091 -39.01 26.95 4.37
N ASN A 1092 -38.16 27.54 3.55
CA ASN A 1092 -36.92 26.93 3.08
C ASN A 1092 -35.73 27.85 3.32
N PHE A 1093 -34.53 27.26 3.32
CA PHE A 1093 -33.27 27.96 3.48
C PHE A 1093 -32.12 27.21 2.79
N LEU A 1094 -31.09 27.94 2.41
CA LEU A 1094 -29.83 27.44 1.87
C LEU A 1094 -28.73 27.66 2.90
N THR A 1095 -27.96 26.61 3.16
CA THR A 1095 -26.75 26.64 3.98
C THR A 1095 -25.54 26.41 3.09
N VAL A 1096 -24.52 27.26 3.19
CA VAL A 1096 -23.22 27.04 2.56
C VAL A 1096 -22.19 26.84 3.66
N LYS A 1097 -21.45 25.73 3.63
CA LYS A 1097 -20.34 25.43 4.54
C LYS A 1097 -19.04 25.33 3.76
N GLY A 1098 -17.97 25.84 4.34
CA GLY A 1098 -16.63 25.78 3.76
C GLY A 1098 -15.62 25.37 4.82
N LYS A 1099 -14.66 24.55 4.43
CA LYS A 1099 -13.50 24.19 5.26
C LYS A 1099 -12.23 24.28 4.42
N LEU A 1100 -11.21 24.91 4.99
CA LEU A 1100 -9.85 24.92 4.46
C LEU A 1100 -8.90 24.58 5.61
N ALA A 1101 -8.23 23.44 5.54
CA ALA A 1101 -7.16 23.09 6.47
C ALA A 1101 -5.83 22.96 5.71
N ILE A 1102 -4.77 23.54 6.27
CA ILE A 1102 -3.42 23.54 5.71
C ILE A 1102 -2.46 23.13 6.83
N ASP A 1103 -1.66 22.11 6.57
CA ASP A 1103 -0.50 21.74 7.37
C ASP A 1103 0.75 22.08 6.55
N HIS A 1104 1.68 22.81 7.16
CA HIS A 1104 2.93 23.22 6.51
C HIS A 1104 4.09 23.25 7.51
N ARG A 1105 5.14 22.49 7.23
CA ARG A 1105 6.39 22.49 7.99
C ARG A 1105 7.06 23.87 7.98
N ILE A 1106 7.53 24.31 9.14
CA ILE A 1106 8.22 25.60 9.32
C ILE A 1106 9.73 25.41 9.12
N ASP A 1107 10.27 24.26 9.53
CA ASP A 1107 11.66 23.89 9.37
C ASP A 1107 11.85 22.79 8.29
N LYS A 1108 13.09 22.61 7.86
CA LYS A 1108 13.44 21.66 6.78
C LYS A 1108 13.12 20.20 7.13
N LYS A 1109 13.09 19.84 8.41
CA LYS A 1109 12.85 18.47 8.90
C LYS A 1109 11.40 18.20 9.31
N GLY A 1110 10.52 19.21 9.28
CA GLY A 1110 9.13 19.04 9.72
C GLY A 1110 8.95 18.81 11.23
N LYS A 1111 9.93 19.18 12.06
CA LYS A 1111 9.80 19.13 13.52
C LYS A 1111 8.81 20.15 14.05
N PHE A 1112 8.69 21.28 13.37
CA PHE A 1112 7.73 22.33 13.64
C PHE A 1112 6.75 22.41 12.48
N VAL A 1113 5.47 22.22 12.75
CA VAL A 1113 4.40 22.31 11.75
C VAL A 1113 3.44 23.40 12.15
N PHE A 1114 3.17 24.31 11.22
CA PHE A 1114 2.05 25.22 11.32
C PHE A 1114 0.81 24.53 10.75
N ALA A 1115 -0.19 24.30 11.59
CA ALA A 1115 -1.47 23.76 11.19
C ALA A 1115 -2.55 24.83 11.34
N ASN A 1116 -3.30 25.07 10.28
CA ASN A 1116 -4.41 26.01 10.24
C ASN A 1116 -5.66 25.30 9.75
N SER A 1117 -6.80 25.58 10.39
CA SER A 1117 -8.11 25.12 9.95
C SER A 1117 -9.11 26.27 10.04
N SER A 1118 -9.66 26.67 8.89
CA SER A 1118 -10.69 27.69 8.77
C SER A 1118 -12.01 27.03 8.40
N ASN A 1119 -13.07 27.33 9.15
CA ASN A 1119 -14.41 26.81 8.89
C ASN A 1119 -15.40 27.98 8.79
N VAL A 1120 -16.30 27.90 7.82
CA VAL A 1120 -17.38 28.86 7.63
C VAL A 1120 -18.70 28.15 7.46
N MET A 1121 -19.77 28.79 7.92
CA MET A 1121 -21.14 28.41 7.61
C MET A 1121 -21.96 29.68 7.42
N TRP A 1122 -22.80 29.71 6.41
CA TRP A 1122 -23.71 30.82 6.15
C TRP A 1122 -25.08 30.27 5.76
N ILE A 1123 -26.13 30.79 6.41
CA ILE A 1123 -27.53 30.50 6.09
C ILE A 1123 -28.13 31.74 5.44
N ASN A 1124 -28.86 31.58 4.33
CA ASN A 1124 -29.32 32.71 3.53
C ASN A 1124 -30.50 33.51 4.16
N ASN A 1125 -31.25 32.93 5.08
CA ASN A 1125 -32.42 33.56 5.72
C ASN A 1125 -32.65 33.00 7.14
N ASN A 1126 -33.75 33.39 7.80
CA ASN A 1126 -34.07 33.03 9.20
C ASN A 1126 -35.11 31.89 9.32
N ASN A 1127 -35.33 31.11 8.25
CA ASN A 1127 -36.30 30.02 8.25
C ASN A 1127 -35.79 28.74 8.94
N PHE A 1128 -34.53 28.69 9.38
CA PHE A 1128 -33.94 27.55 10.09
C PHE A 1128 -34.40 27.44 11.55
N GLU A 1129 -34.37 26.23 12.12
CA GLU A 1129 -34.60 26.01 13.56
C GLU A 1129 -33.29 26.10 14.37
N PHE A 1130 -33.38 26.35 15.69
CA PHE A 1130 -32.19 26.57 16.53
C PHE A 1130 -31.15 25.44 16.45
N TYR A 1131 -31.57 24.18 16.29
CA TYR A 1131 -30.67 23.03 16.17
C TYR A 1131 -30.01 22.88 14.79
N GLN A 1132 -30.43 23.70 13.81
CA GLN A 1132 -29.86 23.86 12.47
C GLN A 1132 -29.00 25.14 12.35
N ALA A 1133 -28.95 25.96 13.40
CA ALA A 1133 -28.21 27.23 13.41
C ALA A 1133 -26.71 27.04 13.16
N ALA A 1134 -26.06 28.07 12.64
CA ALA A 1134 -24.62 28.14 12.54
C ALA A 1134 -24.05 28.34 13.96
N ALA A 1135 -23.60 27.25 14.59
CA ALA A 1135 -23.15 27.25 15.99
C ALA A 1135 -21.67 26.93 16.12
N ILE A 1136 -20.95 27.62 17.00
CA ILE A 1136 -19.52 27.39 17.32
C ILE A 1136 -19.37 27.04 18.79
N GLY A 1137 -18.33 26.25 19.13
CA GLY A 1137 -18.10 25.77 20.49
C GLY A 1137 -17.56 24.35 20.54
N GLY A 1138 -16.64 24.06 21.45
CA GLY A 1138 -16.12 22.72 21.70
C GLY A 1138 -15.57 22.03 20.45
N ASN A 1139 -16.30 21.03 19.96
CA ASN A 1139 -15.93 20.24 18.77
C ASN A 1139 -16.06 21.02 17.44
N ASN A 1140 -16.72 22.18 17.40
CA ASN A 1140 -16.81 23.04 16.21
C ASN A 1140 -15.89 24.27 16.32
N GLY A 1141 -14.59 24.04 16.49
CA GLY A 1141 -13.53 25.03 16.31
C GLY A 1141 -13.30 26.04 17.44
N MET A 1142 -13.99 25.96 18.58
CA MET A 1142 -13.76 26.86 19.73
C MET A 1142 -13.51 26.04 20.99
N ARG A 1143 -12.28 25.53 21.15
CA ARG A 1143 -11.96 24.39 22.03
C ARG A 1143 -12.18 24.66 23.53
N ALA A 1144 -12.09 25.91 23.98
CA ALA A 1144 -12.35 26.25 25.39
C ALA A 1144 -13.84 26.26 25.77
N PHE A 1145 -14.73 26.37 24.79
CA PHE A 1145 -16.15 26.63 25.01
C PHE A 1145 -16.97 25.33 25.01
N ARG A 1146 -18.19 25.36 25.57
CA ARG A 1146 -19.14 24.24 25.46
C ARG A 1146 -19.53 23.99 24.01
N ASN A 1147 -19.94 22.77 23.67
CA ASN A 1147 -20.49 22.49 22.35
C ASN A 1147 -21.69 23.43 22.08
N GLU A 1148 -21.80 23.96 20.86
CA GLU A 1148 -22.85 24.92 20.43
C GLU A 1148 -23.00 26.18 21.32
N ARG A 1149 -21.91 26.66 21.93
CA ARG A 1149 -21.92 27.78 22.87
C ARG A 1149 -22.47 29.09 22.31
N PHE A 1150 -22.15 29.40 21.05
CA PHE A 1150 -22.65 30.60 20.36
C PHE A 1150 -23.31 30.17 19.06
N SER A 1151 -24.52 30.67 18.80
CA SER A 1151 -25.31 30.28 17.63
C SER A 1151 -25.80 31.52 16.87
N GLY A 1152 -25.85 31.42 15.54
CA GLY A 1152 -26.44 32.45 14.70
C GLY A 1152 -26.74 31.99 13.28
N ARG A 1153 -26.94 32.95 12.37
CA ARG A 1153 -27.19 32.69 10.95
C ARG A 1153 -25.92 32.33 10.17
N SER A 1154 -24.77 32.80 10.63
CA SER A 1154 -23.47 32.45 10.03
C SER A 1154 -22.37 32.39 11.08
N TYR A 1155 -21.31 31.65 10.79
CA TYR A 1155 -20.10 31.63 11.60
C TYR A 1155 -18.83 31.60 10.76
N PHE A 1156 -17.74 31.99 11.41
CA PHE A 1156 -16.37 31.78 10.99
C PHE A 1156 -15.60 31.31 12.21
N THR A 1157 -14.81 30.25 12.06
CA THR A 1157 -13.80 29.84 13.04
C THR A 1157 -12.47 29.67 12.36
N ASN A 1158 -11.40 30.05 13.04
CA ASN A 1158 -10.03 29.72 12.67
C ASN A 1158 -9.30 29.10 13.86
N ASN A 1159 -8.76 27.91 13.64
CA ASN A 1159 -7.88 27.21 14.56
C ASN A 1159 -6.47 27.26 13.99
N SER A 1160 -5.57 27.98 14.67
CA SER A 1160 -4.16 28.02 14.32
C SER A 1160 -3.36 27.33 15.42
N GLU A 1161 -2.47 26.42 15.06
CA GLU A 1161 -1.57 25.79 16.04
C GLU A 1161 -0.17 25.56 15.47
N ILE A 1162 0.82 25.71 16.34
CA ILE A 1162 2.18 25.25 16.09
C ILE A 1162 2.32 23.92 16.80
N ARG A 1163 2.61 22.88 16.04
CA ARG A 1163 2.92 21.55 16.56
C ARG A 1163 4.43 21.39 16.59
N TRP A 1164 4.94 20.92 17.71
CA TRP A 1164 6.34 20.53 17.85
C TRP A 1164 6.41 19.02 18.07
N ASP A 1165 6.99 18.31 17.12
CA ASP A 1165 7.38 16.90 17.26
C ASP A 1165 8.74 16.83 17.96
N PHE A 1166 8.76 16.21 19.15
CA PHE A 1166 9.99 15.93 19.88
C PHE A 1166 10.86 14.88 19.17
N GLY A 1167 10.29 14.25 18.15
CA GLY A 1167 10.82 13.07 17.51
C GLY A 1167 10.27 11.81 18.17
N ARG A 1168 10.63 10.69 17.57
CA ARG A 1168 10.21 9.39 18.04
C ARG A 1168 11.01 8.96 19.26
N VAL A 1169 10.32 8.59 20.33
CA VAL A 1169 10.95 8.07 21.55
C VAL A 1169 10.90 6.55 21.50
N ARG A 1170 12.07 5.92 21.33
CA ARG A 1170 12.23 4.47 21.47
C ARG A 1170 12.09 4.08 22.94
N ASN A 1171 11.21 3.14 23.24
CA ASN A 1171 10.97 2.62 24.58
C ASN A 1171 10.52 1.15 24.51
N ASN A 1172 10.52 0.45 25.64
CA ASN A 1172 10.20 -0.99 25.71
C ASN A 1172 8.71 -1.33 25.50
N ILE A 1173 7.83 -0.33 25.44
CA ILE A 1173 6.40 -0.52 25.13
C ILE A 1173 6.25 -0.39 23.62
N ILE A 1174 6.12 0.82 23.07
CA ILE A 1174 5.95 1.03 21.64
C ILE A 1174 6.66 2.34 21.26
N PRO A 1175 7.48 2.38 20.19
CA PRO A 1175 7.98 3.63 19.64
C PRO A 1175 6.82 4.55 19.32
N ALA A 1176 6.87 5.73 19.90
CA ALA A 1176 5.82 6.71 19.72
C ALA A 1176 6.43 8.07 19.42
N ASN A 1177 5.87 8.73 18.42
CA ASN A 1177 6.09 10.15 18.22
C ASN A 1177 5.24 10.86 19.28
N MET A 1178 5.84 11.81 19.96
CA MET A 1178 5.13 12.61 20.93
C MET A 1178 5.56 14.05 20.77
N GLY A 1179 4.65 14.92 21.12
CA GLY A 1179 4.92 16.33 21.00
C GLY A 1179 3.92 17.15 21.75
N ILE A 1180 4.14 18.45 21.64
CA ILE A 1180 3.21 19.45 22.13
C ILE A 1180 2.63 20.22 20.97
N LEU A 1181 1.46 20.77 21.20
CA LEU A 1181 0.88 21.81 20.37
C LEU A 1181 0.57 23.02 21.22
N ILE A 1182 0.73 24.19 20.63
CA ILE A 1182 0.26 25.46 21.18
C ILE A 1182 -0.71 26.03 20.16
N GLY A 1183 -1.94 26.27 20.58
CA GLY A 1183 -3.03 26.64 19.70
C GLY A 1183 -3.72 27.92 20.13
N TYR A 1184 -4.25 28.62 19.14
CA TYR A 1184 -5.08 29.79 19.28
C TYR A 1184 -6.30 29.66 18.36
N ASP A 1185 -7.48 29.78 18.95
CA ASP A 1185 -8.76 29.68 18.29
C ASP A 1185 -9.42 31.06 18.30
N ILE A 1186 -9.96 31.46 17.17
CA ILE A 1186 -10.80 32.64 17.06
C ILE A 1186 -12.08 32.29 16.32
N GLY A 1187 -13.20 32.79 16.80
CA GLY A 1187 -14.49 32.49 16.19
C GLY A 1187 -15.55 33.51 16.52
N ARG A 1188 -16.55 33.57 15.64
CA ARG A 1188 -17.67 34.48 15.77
C ARG A 1188 -18.90 33.94 15.04
N VAL A 1189 -20.07 34.27 15.57
CA VAL A 1189 -21.35 34.10 14.88
C VAL A 1189 -21.96 35.47 14.54
N TRP A 1190 -22.87 35.50 13.57
CA TRP A 1190 -23.60 36.71 13.16
C TRP A 1190 -25.10 36.45 13.00
N ASN A 1191 -25.90 37.44 13.38
CA ASN A 1191 -27.36 37.51 13.23
C ASN A 1191 -27.79 38.87 12.66
N ASP A 1192 -28.94 38.95 11.99
CA ASP A 1192 -29.41 40.17 11.31
C ASP A 1192 -29.62 41.37 12.25
N SER A 1193 -30.13 41.10 13.43
CA SER A 1193 -30.58 42.12 14.38
C SER A 1193 -29.56 42.39 15.50
N GLU A 1194 -28.32 41.92 15.34
CA GLU A 1194 -27.27 41.96 16.37
C GLU A 1194 -26.03 42.73 15.88
N ASN A 1195 -25.75 43.88 16.49
CA ASN A 1195 -24.52 44.65 16.22
C ASN A 1195 -23.42 44.33 17.24
N SER A 1196 -22.97 43.07 17.25
CA SER A 1196 -21.81 42.67 18.06
C SER A 1196 -20.51 43.01 17.32
N ARG A 1197 -19.44 43.35 18.04
CA ARG A 1197 -18.07 43.38 17.49
C ARG A 1197 -17.16 42.33 18.15
N LYS A 1198 -17.74 41.48 19.00
CA LYS A 1198 -17.02 40.51 19.83
C LYS A 1198 -16.54 39.33 18.99
N TRP A 1199 -15.23 39.08 19.06
CA TRP A 1199 -14.61 37.86 18.57
C TRP A 1199 -14.25 37.00 19.78
N HIS A 1200 -14.79 35.78 19.81
CA HIS A 1200 -14.46 34.82 20.86
C HIS A 1200 -13.11 34.24 20.58
N GLN A 1201 -12.30 34.10 21.62
CA GLN A 1201 -10.92 33.67 21.52
C GLN A 1201 -10.65 32.62 22.58
N SER A 1202 -9.82 31.64 22.25
CA SER A 1202 -9.23 30.77 23.25
C SER A 1202 -7.81 30.40 22.89
N ALA A 1203 -6.95 30.31 23.90
CA ALA A 1203 -5.59 29.84 23.76
C ALA A 1203 -5.39 28.61 24.61
N GLY A 1204 -4.53 27.71 24.16
CA GLY A 1204 -4.31 26.46 24.88
C GLY A 1204 -3.09 25.73 24.41
N ALA A 1205 -2.83 24.64 25.11
CA ALA A 1205 -1.79 23.70 24.76
C ALA A 1205 -2.34 22.28 24.81
N GLY A 1206 -1.69 21.39 24.10
CA GLY A 1206 -1.99 19.98 24.14
C GLY A 1206 -0.73 19.14 24.06
N VAL A 1207 -0.84 17.92 24.55
CA VAL A 1207 0.11 16.85 24.27
C VAL A 1207 -0.54 15.89 23.29
N TRP A 1208 0.25 15.44 22.34
CA TRP A 1208 -0.18 14.42 21.40
C TRP A 1208 0.83 13.28 21.39
N LEU A 1209 0.31 12.10 21.08
CA LEU A 1209 1.04 10.86 20.98
C LEU A 1209 0.55 10.18 19.70
N SER A 1210 1.47 9.86 18.80
CA SER A 1210 1.21 8.96 17.68
C SER A 1210 2.00 7.68 17.88
N ILE A 1211 1.27 6.57 17.94
CA ILE A 1211 1.81 5.23 18.05
C ILE A 1211 1.79 4.63 16.66
N VAL A 1212 2.98 4.47 16.07
CA VAL A 1212 3.20 3.67 14.87
C VAL A 1212 2.31 4.11 13.69
N GLU A 1213 1.96 5.40 13.63
CA GLU A 1213 1.06 6.01 12.63
C GLU A 1213 -0.37 5.42 12.53
N MET A 1214 -0.72 4.46 13.39
CA MET A 1214 -2.01 3.75 13.40
C MET A 1214 -2.93 4.22 14.52
N MET A 1215 -2.35 4.64 15.65
CA MET A 1215 -3.11 5.17 16.78
C MET A 1215 -2.62 6.58 17.12
N SER A 1216 -3.55 7.48 17.41
CA SER A 1216 -3.25 8.82 17.88
C SER A 1216 -4.02 9.09 19.16
N ALA A 1217 -3.34 9.55 20.20
CA ALA A 1217 -3.96 10.09 21.40
C ALA A 1217 -3.64 11.58 21.51
N ARG A 1218 -4.62 12.37 21.93
CA ARG A 1218 -4.43 13.80 22.21
C ARG A 1218 -5.10 14.16 23.53
N LEU A 1219 -4.46 15.05 24.27
CA LEU A 1219 -4.99 15.67 25.48
C LEU A 1219 -4.75 17.18 25.36
N ASN A 1220 -5.82 17.97 25.34
CA ASN A 1220 -5.76 19.41 25.16
C ASN A 1220 -6.40 20.13 26.34
N TYR A 1221 -5.79 21.23 26.77
CA TYR A 1221 -6.36 22.20 27.69
C TYR A 1221 -6.39 23.58 27.04
N PHE A 1222 -7.59 24.12 26.84
CA PHE A 1222 -7.81 25.44 26.24
C PHE A 1222 -8.57 26.34 27.23
N TYR A 1223 -8.16 27.60 27.28
CA TYR A 1223 -8.74 28.62 28.14
C TYR A 1223 -9.33 29.76 27.30
N GLY A 1224 -10.55 30.17 27.64
CA GLY A 1224 -11.27 31.29 27.03
C GLY A 1224 -12.10 32.04 28.08
N SER A 1225 -13.04 32.87 27.64
CA SER A 1225 -13.90 33.64 28.57
C SER A 1225 -14.76 32.76 29.48
N ASP A 1226 -15.08 31.54 29.06
CA ASP A 1226 -15.86 30.56 29.84
C ASP A 1226 -14.96 29.69 30.77
N GLY A 1227 -13.67 30.04 30.86
CA GLY A 1227 -12.65 29.34 31.63
C GLY A 1227 -11.93 28.23 30.86
N GLY A 1228 -11.33 27.30 31.60
CA GLY A 1228 -10.54 26.20 31.05
C GLY A 1228 -11.35 24.94 30.75
N ARG A 1229 -11.05 24.28 29.61
CA ARG A 1229 -11.67 23.02 29.17
C ARG A 1229 -10.61 21.99 28.80
N LEU A 1230 -10.69 20.82 29.43
CA LEU A 1230 -9.91 19.64 29.09
C LEU A 1230 -10.67 18.79 28.07
N SER A 1231 -9.98 18.36 27.01
CA SER A 1231 -10.49 17.40 26.03
C SER A 1231 -9.46 16.31 25.78
N ALA A 1232 -9.91 15.07 25.65
CA ALA A 1232 -9.06 13.93 25.31
C ALA A 1232 -9.71 13.14 24.18
N GLY A 1233 -8.90 12.51 23.34
CA GLY A 1233 -9.40 11.60 22.32
C GLY A 1233 -8.34 10.59 21.92
N ILE A 1234 -8.78 9.34 21.71
CA ILE A 1234 -7.95 8.28 21.14
C ILE A 1234 -8.60 7.88 19.81
N GLY A 1235 -7.83 7.99 18.73
CA GLY A 1235 -8.21 7.52 17.41
C GLY A 1235 -7.38 6.28 17.06
N MET A 1236 -8.03 5.30 16.44
CA MET A 1236 -7.36 4.18 15.79
C MET A 1236 -7.77 4.17 14.31
N LYS A 1237 -6.80 3.95 13.44
CA LYS A 1237 -7.01 3.72 12.01
C LYS A 1237 -6.88 2.22 11.76
N PHE A 1238 -7.96 1.56 11.33
CA PHE A 1238 -7.95 0.20 10.81
C PHE A 1238 -8.40 0.20 9.35
#